data_AF-A0A814IHV8-F1
#
_entry.id   AF-A0A814IHV8-F1
#
_cell.length_a   1.000
_cell.length_b   1.000
_cell.length_c   1.000
_cell.angle_alpha   90.00
_cell.angle_beta   90.00
_cell.angle_gamma   90.00
#
_symmetry.space_group_name_H-M   'P 1'
#
loop_
_entity.id
_entity.type
_entity.pdbx_description
1 polymer ?
#
loop_
_entity_poly.entity_id
_entity_poly.type
_entity_poly.pdbx_seq_one_letter_code
_entity_poly.pdbx_strand_id
1 'polypeptide(L)'
;MTYANFITIQPSYHQVCSSDLVSSQWIQYNTRATNDTSSYTYFDYRINSQPQFQLLAMFCQQAQQIVDNGIKTFLQTQFISSQINSQDLFESKINLLISDWRTLILNRYLRPINIIRTISQGNLLMNSGLNNNFSITNSTNKNIKILPRIYSNCSCALSSQCMQFMAIFTQISATVFIPIFEIRNFYIGCSSIESLLKSTLETFYNRSAMLEIDQYLYAPLGSSFNFSALNPKLSLPNETIETIVNRLMIDSWSSNVSFSSYYQRCAPLSCTIEYIGKNNILDVVASLIGIFGGLSVGLKLFFILILRSSEKIRNNLLFIAMKTVIKNLFICYNQQQMITRLQIFFLTISLYCIFLYSTYTTQLITVEINKPTYSTYKSLSLNYSQSLQCFCSDISIPYKSFLTIKPRFHDLCSSQFVSQDWINYLYGEGNLVYRYSFIDFRASAVGQFQLLTSLCEISQETINTSLVQLLTSDYNDRQLLSEQRLDQLIQTQINQFQLVTPNSLLNNLNLIRETLGANMIISVWSVNWLIATESIINSGWTAHSIPIVYGKCNCGSSCTCTQSSQGMMVGCYPLESLLQTTLQCFYNQSCIDSTNKFTQLNISSLKTSQYQMSTTIQSILNNLMVEEYIINKSYENYFNQCAPSSCSYNYMKKYQITEGIINLISLYSGLVILTRCLSTILIKLCSYKSNRITIEITE
;
A
#
# COMPACT_ATOMS: atom_id res chain seq x y z
N MET A 1 5.96 6.95 -17.92
CA MET A 1 7.35 7.51 -17.89
C MET A 1 7.96 7.23 -16.51
N THR A 2 9.26 6.96 -16.37
CA THR A 2 9.84 6.69 -15.04
C THR A 2 10.05 7.96 -14.22
N TYR A 3 10.00 7.84 -12.89
CA TYR A 3 10.30 8.93 -11.94
C TYR A 3 11.71 9.49 -12.12
N ALA A 4 12.70 8.65 -12.49
CA ALA A 4 14.07 9.07 -12.78
C ALA A 4 14.19 10.21 -13.82
N ASN A 5 13.19 10.40 -14.68
CA ASN A 5 13.22 11.43 -15.72
C ASN A 5 12.98 12.85 -15.18
N PHE A 6 12.39 12.98 -13.99
CA PHE A 6 11.98 14.28 -13.45
C PHE A 6 12.13 14.41 -11.92
N ILE A 7 12.55 13.35 -11.22
CA ILE A 7 12.84 13.37 -9.79
C ILE A 7 14.31 13.02 -9.57
N THR A 8 14.99 13.81 -8.74
CA THR A 8 16.25 13.40 -8.10
C THR A 8 16.08 13.42 -6.59
N ILE A 9 16.64 12.42 -5.90
CA ILE A 9 16.64 12.31 -4.44
C ILE A 9 18.08 12.02 -4.01
N GLN A 10 18.59 12.80 -3.06
CA GLN A 10 19.92 12.64 -2.49
C GLN A 10 19.83 12.76 -0.96
N PRO A 11 20.04 11.66 -0.21
CA PRO A 11 20.10 11.68 1.25
C PRO A 11 21.47 12.22 1.72
N SER A 12 21.45 13.02 2.78
CA SER A 12 22.65 13.40 3.54
C SER A 12 22.66 12.60 4.83
N TYR A 13 23.48 11.54 4.86
CA TYR A 13 23.64 10.70 6.04
C TYR A 13 24.29 11.47 7.18
N HIS A 14 23.94 11.10 8.42
CA HIS A 14 24.56 11.62 9.62
C HIS A 14 26.06 11.41 9.57
N GLN A 15 26.84 12.45 9.91
CA GLN A 15 28.31 12.46 9.75
C GLN A 15 29.03 11.27 10.40
N VAL A 16 28.43 10.68 11.44
CA VAL A 16 28.98 9.50 12.11
C VAL A 16 29.17 8.31 11.16
N CYS A 17 28.29 8.16 10.16
CA CYS A 17 28.35 7.06 9.19
C CYS A 17 29.52 7.16 8.22
N SER A 18 30.19 8.30 8.16
CA SER A 18 31.45 8.51 7.42
C SER A 18 32.65 8.81 8.34
N SER A 19 32.47 8.68 9.65
CA SER A 19 33.50 9.01 10.64
C SER A 19 34.36 7.81 11.00
N ASP A 20 35.48 8.08 11.69
CA ASP A 20 36.37 7.03 12.20
C ASP A 20 35.66 6.10 13.21
N LEU A 21 34.60 6.58 13.89
CA LEU A 21 33.88 5.84 14.94
C LEU A 21 33.12 4.60 14.46
N VAL A 22 32.92 4.46 13.15
CA VAL A 22 32.29 3.27 12.54
C VAL A 22 33.29 2.44 11.73
N SER A 23 34.58 2.82 11.75
CA SER A 23 35.63 2.09 11.05
C SER A 23 35.99 0.80 11.77
N SER A 24 36.40 -0.22 11.01
CA SER A 24 36.92 -1.47 11.56
C SER A 24 38.15 -1.23 12.45
N GLN A 25 38.98 -0.24 12.12
CA GLN A 25 40.15 0.13 12.90
C GLN A 25 39.75 0.68 14.28
N TRP A 26 38.76 1.57 14.38
CA TRP A 26 38.27 2.09 15.67
C TRP A 26 37.64 1.00 16.53
N ILE A 27 36.85 0.13 15.91
CA ILE A 27 36.21 -1.00 16.61
C ILE A 27 37.28 -1.94 17.17
N GLN A 28 38.32 -2.26 16.39
CA GLN A 28 39.48 -3.03 16.84
C GLN A 28 40.28 -2.30 17.93
N TYR A 29 40.44 -0.98 17.80
CA TYR A 29 41.15 -0.17 18.80
C TYR A 29 40.41 -0.11 20.15
N ASN A 30 39.08 -0.11 20.12
CA ASN A 30 38.23 -0.26 21.31
C ASN A 30 38.12 -1.73 21.78
N THR A 31 38.77 -2.68 21.09
CA THR A 31 38.75 -4.09 21.50
C THR A 31 39.78 -4.33 22.59
N ARG A 32 39.36 -5.07 23.61
CA ARG A 32 40.16 -5.43 24.78
C ARG A 32 41.34 -6.35 24.41
N ALA A 33 42.51 -6.13 25.01
CA ALA A 33 43.62 -7.09 24.97
C ALA A 33 44.24 -7.43 26.33
N THR A 34 43.57 -7.16 27.44
CA THR A 34 44.09 -7.51 28.77
C THR A 34 43.40 -8.75 29.34
N ASN A 35 44.22 -9.76 29.65
CA ASN A 35 43.82 -11.02 30.29
C ASN A 35 43.39 -10.86 31.76
N ASP A 36 43.44 -9.65 32.32
CA ASP A 36 43.08 -9.40 33.72
C ASP A 36 41.71 -8.71 33.83
N THR A 37 40.69 -9.49 34.18
CA THR A 37 39.30 -9.04 34.45
C THR A 37 39.12 -8.47 35.85
N SER A 38 40.12 -8.60 36.73
CA SER A 38 39.96 -8.28 38.15
C SER A 38 39.92 -6.77 38.45
N SER A 39 40.38 -5.93 37.51
CA SER A 39 40.57 -4.49 37.73
C SER A 39 39.48 -3.56 37.19
N TYR A 40 38.39 -4.09 36.62
CA TYR A 40 37.36 -3.29 35.95
C TYR A 40 35.95 -3.62 36.44
N THR A 41 35.12 -2.60 36.56
CA THR A 41 33.69 -2.77 36.84
C THR A 41 32.90 -3.09 35.55
N TYR A 42 31.75 -3.74 35.69
CA TYR A 42 30.92 -4.16 34.55
C TYR A 42 30.28 -3.01 33.77
N PHE A 43 30.28 -1.79 34.32
CA PHE A 43 29.83 -0.56 33.65
C PHE A 43 31.00 0.32 33.16
N ASP A 44 32.22 -0.23 33.12
CA ASP A 44 33.38 0.48 32.56
C ASP A 44 33.29 0.56 31.03
N TYR A 45 33.57 1.75 30.50
CA TYR A 45 33.55 2.00 29.06
C TYR A 45 34.47 1.06 28.28
N ARG A 46 35.68 0.81 28.79
CA ARG A 46 36.74 0.07 28.08
C ARG A 46 36.37 -1.39 27.80
N ILE A 47 35.32 -1.90 28.44
CA ILE A 47 34.84 -3.27 28.26
C ILE A 47 33.53 -3.32 27.46
N ASN A 48 32.75 -2.24 27.48
CA ASN A 48 31.39 -2.22 26.93
C ASN A 48 31.23 -1.38 25.66
N SER A 49 32.23 -0.57 25.29
CA SER A 49 32.14 0.36 24.16
C SER A 49 32.19 -0.34 22.80
N GLN A 50 33.05 -1.35 22.64
CA GLN A 50 33.28 -2.07 21.39
C GLN A 50 31.97 -2.56 20.72
N PRO A 51 31.08 -3.32 21.39
CA PRO A 51 29.86 -3.80 20.76
C PRO A 51 28.89 -2.66 20.39
N GLN A 52 28.94 -1.52 21.08
CA GLN A 52 28.11 -0.35 20.75
C GLN A 52 28.58 0.30 19.45
N PHE A 53 29.89 0.46 19.24
CA PHE A 53 30.42 0.98 17.97
C PHE A 53 30.26 0.02 16.80
N GLN A 54 30.37 -1.29 17.06
CA GLN A 54 30.05 -2.30 16.06
C GLN A 54 28.58 -2.19 15.62
N LEU A 55 27.65 -2.04 16.58
CA LEU A 55 26.24 -1.88 16.27
C LEU A 55 25.96 -0.55 15.54
N LEU A 56 26.62 0.54 15.93
CA LEU A 56 26.52 1.83 15.24
C LEU A 56 26.94 1.74 13.78
N ALA A 57 28.06 1.05 13.50
CA ALA A 57 28.51 0.77 12.14
C ALA A 57 27.48 -0.04 11.35
N MET A 58 26.89 -1.08 11.97
CA MET A 58 25.83 -1.88 11.36
C MET A 58 24.58 -1.04 11.04
N PHE A 59 24.17 -0.14 11.93
CA PHE A 59 23.04 0.75 11.69
C PHE A 59 23.27 1.67 10.49
N CYS A 60 24.46 2.27 10.38
CA CYS A 60 24.85 3.08 9.23
C CYS A 60 24.84 2.26 7.92
N GLN A 61 25.46 1.08 7.92
CA GLN A 61 25.52 0.22 6.74
C GLN A 61 24.13 -0.22 6.28
N GLN A 62 23.28 -0.67 7.22
CA GLN A 62 21.93 -1.12 6.89
C GLN A 62 21.04 0.03 6.40
N ALA A 63 21.14 1.21 7.01
CA ALA A 63 20.42 2.40 6.56
C ALA A 63 20.81 2.76 5.12
N GLN A 64 22.10 2.80 4.81
CA GLN A 64 22.61 3.07 3.46
C GLN A 64 22.08 2.07 2.44
N GLN A 65 22.20 0.77 2.72
CA GLN A 65 21.72 -0.28 1.80
C GLN A 65 20.21 -0.20 1.55
N ILE A 66 19.41 0.05 2.58
CA ILE A 66 17.96 0.12 2.47
C ILE A 66 17.53 1.38 1.68
N VAL A 67 18.17 2.52 1.94
CA VAL A 67 17.88 3.78 1.24
C VAL A 67 18.32 3.71 -0.22
N ASP A 68 19.52 3.22 -0.52
CA ASP A 68 20.05 3.15 -1.88
C ASP A 68 19.19 2.21 -2.77
N ASN A 69 18.86 1.02 -2.24
CA ASN A 69 17.94 0.11 -2.93
C ASN A 69 16.55 0.72 -3.09
N GLY A 70 16.06 1.40 -2.05
CA GLY A 70 14.78 2.08 -2.06
C GLY A 70 14.68 3.20 -3.10
N ILE A 71 15.72 4.02 -3.24
CA ILE A 71 15.81 5.10 -4.24
C ILE A 71 15.82 4.48 -5.63
N LYS A 72 16.63 3.44 -5.84
CA LYS A 72 16.70 2.72 -7.11
C LYS A 72 15.34 2.20 -7.55
N THR A 73 14.61 1.52 -6.65
CA THR A 73 13.28 1.00 -6.95
C THR A 73 12.26 2.11 -7.18
N PHE A 74 12.27 3.17 -6.35
CA PHE A 74 11.36 4.30 -6.52
C PHE A 74 11.57 5.00 -7.86
N LEU A 75 12.80 5.34 -8.22
CA LEU A 75 13.10 6.03 -9.48
C LEU A 75 12.78 5.19 -10.73
N GLN A 76 12.78 3.86 -10.62
CA GLN A 76 12.37 2.93 -11.67
C GLN A 76 10.84 2.82 -11.82
N THR A 77 10.06 3.30 -10.85
CA THR A 77 8.60 3.24 -10.88
C THR A 77 8.05 4.17 -11.97
N GLN A 78 6.98 3.74 -12.65
CA GLN A 78 6.38 4.50 -13.73
C GLN A 78 5.30 5.47 -13.19
N PHE A 79 5.45 6.74 -13.52
CA PHE A 79 4.36 7.71 -13.50
C PHE A 79 3.43 7.48 -14.68
N ILE A 80 2.14 7.31 -14.39
CA ILE A 80 1.06 7.16 -15.36
C ILE A 80 0.13 8.36 -15.18
N SER A 81 -0.01 9.16 -16.23
CA SER A 81 -1.00 10.23 -16.27
C SER A 81 -1.67 10.27 -17.64
N SER A 82 -2.93 10.64 -17.60
CA SER A 82 -3.83 10.71 -18.74
C SER A 82 -3.73 11.99 -19.55
N GLN A 83 -3.44 13.03 -18.80
CA GLN A 83 -3.51 14.43 -19.15
C GLN A 83 -2.32 15.08 -18.45
N ILE A 84 -1.96 16.26 -18.90
CA ILE A 84 -0.96 17.05 -18.21
C ILE A 84 -1.60 17.67 -16.97
N ASN A 85 -1.03 17.37 -15.81
CA ASN A 85 -1.40 18.04 -14.58
C ASN A 85 -0.86 19.48 -14.62
N SER A 86 -1.56 20.42 -13.99
CA SER A 86 -0.97 21.74 -13.71
C SER A 86 0.29 21.57 -12.85
N GLN A 87 1.20 22.56 -12.92
CA GLN A 87 2.46 22.50 -12.18
C GLN A 87 2.24 22.31 -10.68
N ASP A 88 1.36 23.10 -10.07
CA ASP A 88 1.05 23.00 -8.63
C ASP A 88 0.50 21.62 -8.25
N LEU A 89 -0.42 21.07 -9.06
CA LEU A 89 -1.01 19.76 -8.82
C LEU A 89 0.02 18.64 -8.98
N PHE A 90 0.89 18.75 -9.97
CA PHE A 90 1.98 17.82 -10.19
C PHE A 90 2.96 17.83 -9.01
N GLU A 91 3.46 19.00 -8.62
CA GLU A 91 4.42 19.15 -7.52
C GLU A 91 3.84 18.64 -6.20
N SER A 92 2.58 19.00 -5.89
CA SER A 92 1.89 18.49 -4.71
C SER A 92 1.81 16.96 -4.70
N LYS A 93 1.42 16.33 -5.82
CA LYS A 93 1.32 14.87 -5.92
C LYS A 93 2.68 14.18 -5.78
N ILE A 94 3.71 14.71 -6.43
CA ILE A 94 5.05 14.13 -6.34
C ILE A 94 5.65 14.26 -4.94
N ASN A 95 5.44 15.40 -4.26
CA ASN A 95 5.91 15.59 -2.89
C ASN A 95 5.23 14.62 -1.90
N LEU A 96 3.94 14.37 -2.05
CA LEU A 96 3.23 13.35 -1.27
C LEU A 96 3.80 11.95 -1.54
N LEU A 97 4.01 11.59 -2.81
CA LEU A 97 4.62 10.29 -3.17
C LEU A 97 6.01 10.11 -2.57
N ILE A 98 6.85 11.16 -2.57
CA ILE A 98 8.19 11.13 -1.93
C ILE A 98 8.06 10.96 -0.41
N SER A 99 7.11 11.67 0.22
CA SER A 99 6.86 11.55 1.66
C SER A 99 6.41 10.15 2.07
N ASP A 100 5.48 9.56 1.32
CA ASP A 100 4.98 8.20 1.55
C ASP A 100 6.10 7.17 1.37
N TRP A 101 6.92 7.33 0.34
CA TRP A 101 8.08 6.49 0.09
C TRP A 101 9.11 6.55 1.24
N ARG A 102 9.43 7.75 1.75
CA ARG A 102 10.33 7.90 2.90
C ARG A 102 9.81 7.17 4.14
N THR A 103 8.51 7.30 4.41
CA THR A 103 7.83 6.62 5.52
C THR A 103 7.88 5.10 5.36
N LEU A 104 7.65 4.58 4.15
CA LEU A 104 7.75 3.16 3.85
C LEU A 104 9.15 2.59 4.12
N ILE A 105 10.20 3.30 3.70
CA ILE A 105 11.59 2.87 3.92
C ILE A 105 11.95 2.91 5.40
N LEU A 106 11.57 3.97 6.11
CA LEU A 106 11.82 4.09 7.55
C LEU A 106 11.23 2.90 8.31
N ASN A 107 9.98 2.56 8.02
CA ASN A 107 9.31 1.42 8.64
C ASN A 107 10.00 0.09 8.30
N ARG A 108 10.50 -0.07 7.08
CA ARG A 108 11.27 -1.26 6.68
C ARG A 108 12.58 -1.40 7.45
N TYR A 109 13.21 -0.28 7.82
CA TYR A 109 14.43 -0.26 8.62
C TYR A 109 14.17 -0.50 10.11
N LEU A 110 13.19 0.19 10.70
CA LEU A 110 12.92 0.10 12.13
C LEU A 110 12.28 -1.21 12.56
N ARG A 111 11.47 -1.83 11.70
CA ARG A 111 10.74 -3.06 12.04
C ARG A 111 11.64 -4.21 12.52
N PRO A 112 12.66 -4.66 11.78
CA PRO A 112 13.55 -5.73 12.27
C PRO A 112 14.28 -5.31 13.56
N ILE A 113 14.65 -4.04 13.72
CA ILE A 113 15.28 -3.51 14.94
C ILE A 113 14.35 -3.68 16.15
N ASN A 114 13.08 -3.26 16.03
CA ASN A 114 12.09 -3.38 17.10
C ASN A 114 11.77 -4.84 17.46
N ILE A 115 11.73 -5.74 16.47
CA ILE A 115 11.55 -7.18 16.72
C ILE A 115 12.78 -7.75 17.45
N ILE A 116 14.00 -7.39 17.05
CA ILE A 116 15.23 -7.83 17.73
C ILE A 116 15.23 -7.37 19.19
N ARG A 117 14.86 -6.10 19.45
CA ARG A 117 14.74 -5.55 20.82
C ARG A 117 13.74 -6.35 21.65
N THR A 118 12.55 -6.57 21.09
CA THR A 118 11.46 -7.34 21.72
C THR A 118 11.88 -8.75 22.08
N ILE A 119 12.45 -9.48 21.11
CA ILE A 119 12.85 -10.88 21.30
C ILE A 119 14.02 -10.97 22.29
N SER A 120 14.98 -10.04 22.20
CA SER A 120 16.13 -10.00 23.11
C SER A 120 15.71 -9.80 24.57
N GLN A 121 14.76 -8.88 24.81
CA GLN A 121 14.23 -8.62 26.14
C GLN A 121 13.38 -9.79 26.65
N GLY A 122 12.41 -10.23 25.85
CA GLY A 122 11.44 -11.24 26.27
C GLY A 122 12.05 -12.63 26.48
N ASN A 123 12.93 -13.05 25.57
CA ASN A 123 13.71 -14.27 25.78
C ASN A 123 14.86 -14.08 26.77
N LEU A 124 15.13 -12.85 27.21
CA LEU A 124 16.24 -12.45 28.06
C LEU A 124 17.56 -13.08 27.59
N LEU A 125 17.93 -12.79 26.35
CA LEU A 125 19.07 -13.42 25.68
C LEU A 125 20.39 -12.97 26.32
N MET A 126 21.30 -13.92 26.51
CA MET A 126 22.61 -13.66 27.08
C MET A 126 23.51 -12.83 26.15
N ASN A 127 24.18 -11.79 26.66
CA ASN A 127 25.09 -10.92 25.90
C ASN A 127 26.57 -11.08 26.34
N SER A 128 27.52 -10.65 25.49
CA SER A 128 28.97 -10.77 25.73
C SER A 128 29.59 -9.50 26.31
N GLY A 129 30.75 -9.62 26.98
CA GLY A 129 31.51 -8.53 27.59
C GLY A 129 31.70 -8.76 29.10
N LEU A 130 30.67 -8.47 29.89
CA LEU A 130 30.58 -8.75 31.34
C LEU A 130 29.13 -9.03 31.81
N ASN A 131 28.27 -9.50 30.90
CA ASN A 131 26.85 -9.78 31.12
C ASN A 131 26.06 -8.52 31.57
N ASN A 132 25.63 -7.71 30.61
CA ASN A 132 25.04 -6.40 30.89
C ASN A 132 23.57 -6.52 31.35
N ASN A 133 22.91 -7.64 31.10
CA ASN A 133 21.55 -7.93 31.60
C ASN A 133 21.51 -8.88 32.80
N PHE A 134 22.58 -9.61 33.12
CA PHE A 134 22.60 -10.55 34.24
C PHE A 134 23.97 -10.69 34.90
N SER A 135 24.03 -11.26 36.09
CA SER A 135 25.24 -11.65 36.78
C SER A 135 25.22 -13.15 37.03
N ILE A 136 26.33 -13.82 36.75
CA ILE A 136 26.55 -15.21 37.11
C ILE A 136 27.27 -15.23 38.45
N THR A 137 26.70 -15.88 39.46
CA THR A 137 27.31 -16.03 40.78
C THR A 137 27.39 -17.49 41.17
N ASN A 138 28.52 -17.88 41.79
CA ASN A 138 28.71 -19.25 42.27
C ASN A 138 28.01 -19.41 43.62
N SER A 139 27.14 -20.42 43.75
CA SER A 139 26.54 -20.80 45.02
C SER A 139 27.40 -21.87 45.70
N THR A 140 27.42 -21.89 47.04
CA THR A 140 28.19 -22.83 47.87
C THR A 140 27.93 -24.32 47.59
N ASN A 141 26.88 -24.65 46.82
CA ASN A 141 26.45 -26.02 46.50
C ASN A 141 26.69 -26.45 45.03
N LYS A 142 27.72 -25.94 44.33
CA LYS A 142 28.02 -26.31 42.93
C LYS A 142 26.90 -25.98 41.92
N ASN A 143 26.06 -25.00 42.25
CA ASN A 143 25.00 -24.52 41.36
C ASN A 143 25.30 -23.06 40.97
N ILE A 144 25.19 -22.77 39.68
CA ILE A 144 25.34 -21.43 39.14
C ILE A 144 24.02 -20.67 39.31
N LYS A 145 24.08 -19.46 39.91
CA LYS A 145 22.96 -18.53 39.99
C LYS A 145 23.08 -17.49 38.89
N ILE A 146 22.04 -17.36 38.08
CA ILE A 146 21.90 -16.25 37.12
C ILE A 146 20.89 -15.27 37.70
N LEU A 147 21.32 -14.03 37.95
CA LEU A 147 20.48 -12.97 38.51
C LEU A 147 20.41 -11.82 37.51
N PRO A 148 19.24 -11.21 37.25
CA PRO A 148 19.19 -10.03 36.40
C PRO A 148 19.99 -8.88 36.99
N ARG A 149 20.64 -8.10 36.13
CA ARG A 149 21.31 -6.86 36.53
C ARG A 149 20.27 -5.83 36.94
N ILE A 150 20.61 -5.06 37.97
CA ILE A 150 19.84 -3.92 38.44
C ILE A 150 20.67 -2.67 38.20
N TYR A 151 20.13 -1.73 37.44
CA TYR A 151 20.71 -0.41 37.23
C TYR A 151 19.78 0.62 37.86
N SER A 152 20.25 1.40 38.84
CA SER A 152 19.46 2.49 39.44
C SER A 152 18.07 2.03 39.92
N ASN A 153 17.98 0.89 40.63
CA ASN A 153 16.74 0.22 41.06
C ASN A 153 15.81 -0.31 39.94
N CYS A 154 16.27 -0.31 38.68
CA CYS A 154 15.57 -0.91 37.55
C CYS A 154 16.17 -2.27 37.21
N SER A 155 15.36 -3.33 37.19
CA SER A 155 15.79 -4.70 36.86
C SER A 155 15.67 -5.00 35.37
N CYS A 156 16.75 -5.50 34.76
CA CYS A 156 16.76 -5.88 33.36
C CYS A 156 15.83 -7.05 33.01
N ALA A 157 15.37 -7.82 33.99
CA ALA A 157 14.33 -8.81 33.75
C ALA A 157 12.94 -8.18 33.55
N LEU A 158 12.71 -6.96 34.06
CA LEU A 158 11.42 -6.28 34.00
C LEU A 158 11.34 -5.24 32.89
N SER A 159 12.46 -4.56 32.60
CA SER A 159 12.47 -3.47 31.64
C SER A 159 13.78 -3.42 30.88
N SER A 160 13.69 -3.26 29.56
CA SER A 160 14.82 -2.90 28.70
C SER A 160 15.27 -1.45 28.93
N GLN A 161 14.47 -0.65 29.64
CA GLN A 161 14.73 0.76 29.89
C GLN A 161 15.79 1.01 30.97
N CYS A 162 16.21 -0.01 31.73
CA CYS A 162 17.25 0.14 32.74
C CYS A 162 18.59 0.56 32.13
N MET A 163 19.25 1.52 32.77
CA MET A 163 20.54 2.04 32.33
C MET A 163 21.34 2.70 33.46
N GLN A 164 22.64 2.83 33.25
CA GLN A 164 23.57 3.56 34.09
C GLN A 164 24.61 4.26 33.20
N PHE A 165 25.16 5.39 33.65
CA PHE A 165 26.21 6.08 32.90
C PHE A 165 27.47 5.22 32.81
N MET A 166 28.17 5.30 31.69
CA MET A 166 29.49 4.70 31.54
C MET A 166 30.58 5.74 31.76
N ALA A 167 31.66 5.28 32.37
CA ALA A 167 32.87 6.04 32.59
C ALA A 167 34.06 5.10 32.57
N ILE A 168 35.26 5.68 32.57
CA ILE A 168 36.50 4.97 32.82
C ILE A 168 36.68 4.95 34.33
N PHE A 169 36.80 3.76 34.91
CA PHE A 169 36.96 3.59 36.35
C PHE A 169 38.37 3.17 36.73
N THR A 170 38.81 3.56 37.92
CA THR A 170 39.99 2.95 38.54
C THR A 170 39.58 2.24 39.82
N GLN A 171 40.23 1.10 40.08
CA GLN A 171 40.02 0.32 41.29
C GLN A 171 40.92 0.85 42.41
N ILE A 172 40.32 1.27 43.52
CA ILE A 172 41.08 1.68 44.72
C ILE A 172 41.16 0.52 45.73
N SER A 173 40.16 -0.35 45.74
CA SER A 173 40.11 -1.55 46.58
C SER A 173 39.34 -2.66 45.88
N ALA A 174 39.33 -3.87 46.46
CA ALA A 174 38.67 -5.04 45.86
C ALA A 174 37.19 -4.81 45.45
N THR A 175 36.49 -3.86 46.08
CA THR A 175 35.06 -3.59 45.85
C THR A 175 34.73 -2.15 45.46
N VAL A 176 35.70 -1.23 45.53
CA VAL A 176 35.47 0.21 45.29
C VAL A 176 36.13 0.65 43.99
N PHE A 177 35.28 1.13 43.08
CA PHE A 177 35.66 1.72 41.80
C PHE A 177 35.23 3.19 41.79
N ILE A 178 36.13 4.09 41.39
CA ILE A 178 35.80 5.51 41.20
C ILE A 178 35.95 5.90 39.73
N PRO A 179 35.08 6.78 39.20
CA PRO A 179 35.21 7.28 37.85
C PRO A 179 36.40 8.25 37.78
N ILE A 180 37.32 8.02 36.83
CA ILE A 180 38.44 8.93 36.53
C ILE A 180 38.17 9.78 35.29
N PHE A 181 37.31 9.31 34.38
CA PHE A 181 36.85 10.07 33.23
C PHE A 181 35.42 9.68 32.87
N GLU A 182 34.51 10.65 32.87
CA GLU A 182 33.12 10.45 32.50
C GLU A 182 32.92 10.63 31.00
N ILE A 183 32.18 9.70 30.40
CA ILE A 183 31.81 9.79 28.99
C ILE A 183 30.38 10.32 28.97
N ARG A 184 30.28 11.62 28.68
CA ARG A 184 29.02 12.36 28.78
C ARG A 184 27.93 11.70 27.95
N ASN A 185 26.80 11.49 28.62
CA ASN A 185 25.57 10.98 28.00
C ASN A 185 25.80 9.68 27.21
N PHE A 186 26.69 8.82 27.67
CA PHE A 186 26.99 7.51 27.11
C PHE A 186 26.73 6.45 28.18
N TYR A 187 25.94 5.43 27.86
CA TYR A 187 25.29 4.56 28.84
C TYR A 187 25.58 3.08 28.62
N ILE A 188 25.45 2.32 29.69
CA ILE A 188 25.26 0.87 29.68
C ILE A 188 23.81 0.58 30.03
N GLY A 189 23.22 -0.35 29.32
CA GLY A 189 21.86 -0.84 29.56
C GLY A 189 21.80 -2.36 29.52
N CYS A 190 20.59 -2.90 29.52
CA CYS A 190 20.36 -4.34 29.56
C CYS A 190 20.92 -5.10 28.34
N SER A 191 21.07 -4.43 27.20
CA SER A 191 21.69 -5.00 26.01
C SER A 191 22.55 -3.95 25.30
N SER A 192 23.44 -4.37 24.43
CA SER A 192 24.29 -3.45 23.66
C SER A 192 23.46 -2.50 22.78
N ILE A 193 22.31 -2.97 22.27
CA ILE A 193 21.37 -2.14 21.51
C ILE A 193 20.71 -1.08 22.38
N GLU A 194 20.19 -1.42 23.56
CA GLU A 194 19.61 -0.43 24.46
C GLU A 194 20.66 0.52 25.04
N SER A 195 21.90 0.04 25.23
CA SER A 195 23.03 0.86 25.65
C SER A 195 23.33 1.94 24.61
N LEU A 196 23.46 1.55 23.34
CA LEU A 196 23.75 2.46 22.25
C LEU A 196 22.61 3.44 22.00
N LEU A 197 21.37 2.96 21.86
CA LEU A 197 20.22 3.78 21.47
C LEU A 197 19.96 4.94 22.44
N LYS A 198 20.15 4.73 23.74
CA LYS A 198 19.98 5.77 24.77
C LYS A 198 21.18 6.70 24.90
N SER A 199 22.32 6.32 24.33
CA SER A 199 23.53 7.12 24.35
C SER A 199 23.49 8.25 23.32
N THR A 200 24.32 9.26 23.52
CA THR A 200 24.61 10.34 22.58
C THR A 200 26.08 10.26 22.15
N LEU A 201 26.46 11.04 21.15
CA LEU A 201 27.85 11.12 20.70
C LEU A 201 28.58 12.35 21.26
N GLU A 202 28.04 13.05 22.26
CA GLU A 202 28.51 14.35 22.75
C GLU A 202 30.03 14.37 22.99
N THR A 203 30.55 13.35 23.66
CA THR A 203 31.99 13.23 23.97
C THR A 203 32.88 13.20 22.72
N PHE A 204 32.39 12.63 21.61
CA PHE A 204 33.14 12.43 20.37
C PHE A 204 33.17 13.66 19.45
N TYR A 205 32.52 14.76 19.84
CA TYR A 205 32.68 16.07 19.19
C TYR A 205 33.88 16.86 19.74
N ASN A 206 34.44 16.43 20.88
CA ASN A 206 35.56 17.11 21.52
C ASN A 206 36.86 16.31 21.35
N ARG A 207 37.79 16.82 20.55
CA ARG A 207 39.09 16.18 20.30
C ARG A 207 39.88 15.95 21.59
N SER A 208 39.87 16.89 22.54
CA SER A 208 40.58 16.72 23.82
C SER A 208 39.98 15.58 24.66
N ALA A 209 38.66 15.41 24.64
CA ALA A 209 38.00 14.31 25.32
C ALA A 209 38.34 12.95 24.69
N MET A 210 38.44 12.89 23.35
CA MET A 210 38.88 11.68 22.65
C MET A 210 40.34 11.31 22.97
N LEU A 211 41.23 12.31 23.03
CA LEU A 211 42.62 12.12 23.45
C LEU A 211 42.75 11.67 24.91
N GLU A 212 41.82 12.08 25.77
CA GLU A 212 41.77 11.60 27.16
C GLU A 212 41.34 10.13 27.21
N ILE A 213 40.33 9.73 26.43
CA ILE A 213 39.92 8.31 26.30
C ILE A 213 41.09 7.45 25.80
N ASP A 214 41.83 7.92 24.80
CA ASP A 214 42.97 7.24 24.18
C ASP A 214 44.03 6.80 25.19
N GLN A 215 44.30 7.61 26.23
CA GLN A 215 45.28 7.31 27.28
C GLN A 215 44.96 6.02 28.05
N TYR A 216 43.70 5.60 28.07
CA TYR A 216 43.23 4.43 28.82
C TYR A 216 42.86 3.24 27.94
N LEU A 217 42.93 3.41 26.61
CA LEU A 217 42.69 2.32 25.66
C LEU A 217 43.98 1.51 25.44
N TYR A 218 43.79 0.23 25.10
CA TYR A 218 44.92 -0.64 24.82
C TYR A 218 45.46 -0.36 23.42
N ALA A 219 46.77 -0.10 23.30
CA ALA A 219 47.45 0.07 22.02
C ALA A 219 48.26 -1.19 21.67
N PRO A 220 47.76 -2.10 20.80
CA PRO A 220 48.43 -3.38 20.51
C PRO A 220 49.84 -3.25 19.91
N LEU A 221 50.21 -2.07 19.40
CA LEU A 221 51.42 -1.87 18.60
C LEU A 221 52.13 -0.52 18.86
N GLY A 222 51.83 0.18 19.96
CA GLY A 222 52.43 1.49 20.26
C GLY A 222 52.05 2.62 19.28
N SER A 223 51.07 2.38 18.39
CA SER A 223 50.52 3.39 17.49
C SER A 223 49.32 4.09 18.13
N SER A 224 49.38 5.41 18.28
CA SER A 224 48.20 6.24 18.53
C SER A 224 47.25 6.14 17.35
N PHE A 225 45.96 5.93 17.58
CA PHE A 225 44.98 6.01 16.50
C PHE A 225 44.73 7.50 16.19
N ASN A 226 44.77 7.87 14.91
CA ASN A 226 44.51 9.24 14.51
C ASN A 226 43.00 9.48 14.38
N PHE A 227 42.37 10.02 15.43
CA PHE A 227 40.94 10.30 15.43
C PHE A 227 40.60 11.68 14.87
N SER A 228 39.54 11.74 14.07
CA SER A 228 38.83 12.97 13.74
C SER A 228 37.61 13.13 14.63
N ALA A 229 37.56 14.23 15.40
CA ALA A 229 36.37 14.58 16.18
C ALA A 229 35.20 14.96 15.25
N LEU A 230 33.98 14.63 15.66
CA LEU A 230 32.77 15.02 14.95
C LEU A 230 32.59 16.54 14.97
N ASN A 231 31.96 17.10 13.93
CA ASN A 231 31.79 18.54 13.78
C ASN A 231 30.39 18.98 14.23
N PRO A 232 30.26 19.81 15.28
CA PRO A 232 28.94 20.22 15.80
C PRO A 232 28.15 21.11 14.84
N LYS A 233 28.78 21.60 13.75
CA LYS A 233 28.10 22.35 12.69
C LYS A 233 27.39 21.43 11.67
N LEU A 234 27.77 20.16 11.60
CA LEU A 234 27.18 19.20 10.65
C LEU A 234 26.01 18.44 11.27
N SER A 235 26.12 18.06 12.54
CA SER A 235 25.02 17.45 13.29
C SER A 235 25.12 17.73 14.80
N LEU A 236 24.02 17.45 15.52
CA LEU A 236 23.84 17.87 16.91
C LEU A 236 24.56 16.91 17.90
N PRO A 237 25.36 17.44 18.86
CA PRO A 237 26.07 16.59 19.84
C PRO A 237 25.18 15.87 20.85
N ASN A 238 24.07 16.50 21.27
CA ASN A 238 23.22 16.01 22.36
C ASN A 238 22.06 15.12 21.88
N GLU A 239 22.08 14.73 20.62
CA GLU A 239 21.06 13.87 20.04
C GLU A 239 21.32 12.40 20.40
N THR A 240 20.27 11.68 20.80
CA THR A 240 20.37 10.24 21.09
C THR A 240 20.54 9.45 19.80
N ILE A 241 21.29 8.36 19.85
CA ILE A 241 21.43 7.45 18.71
C ILE A 241 20.05 6.90 18.30
N GLU A 242 19.12 6.68 19.23
CA GLU A 242 17.74 6.28 18.88
C GLU A 242 17.06 7.29 17.96
N THR A 243 17.25 8.59 18.20
CA THR A 243 16.69 9.63 17.32
C THR A 243 17.32 9.58 15.93
N ILE A 244 18.64 9.36 15.86
CA ILE A 244 19.36 9.24 14.59
C ILE A 244 18.89 7.98 13.81
N VAL A 245 18.76 6.85 14.50
CA VAL A 245 18.23 5.58 13.94
C VAL A 245 16.79 5.75 13.47
N ASN A 246 15.94 6.42 14.24
CA ASN A 246 14.55 6.75 13.89
C ASN A 246 14.44 7.73 12.71
N ARG A 247 15.55 8.27 12.21
CA ARG A 247 15.65 9.04 10.96
C ARG A 247 16.46 8.34 9.88
N LEU A 248 16.58 7.01 9.90
CA LEU A 248 17.39 6.25 8.92
C LEU A 248 18.87 6.68 8.88
N MET A 249 19.41 7.17 10.00
CA MET A 249 20.76 7.74 10.03
C MET A 249 20.95 8.89 9.02
N ILE A 250 19.90 9.65 8.71
CA ILE A 250 19.89 10.77 7.75
C ILE A 250 19.58 12.08 8.48
N ASP A 251 20.38 13.11 8.20
CA ASP A 251 20.20 14.46 8.73
C ASP A 251 19.29 15.31 7.85
N SER A 252 19.41 15.15 6.52
CA SER A 252 18.57 15.87 5.58
C SER A 252 18.34 15.11 4.29
N TRP A 253 17.20 15.39 3.66
CA TRP A 253 16.87 14.89 2.34
C TRP A 253 16.84 16.06 1.36
N SER A 254 17.57 15.96 0.27
CA SER A 254 17.42 16.89 -0.86
C SER A 254 16.69 16.18 -2.00
N SER A 255 15.62 16.81 -2.49
CA SER A 255 14.86 16.30 -3.63
C SER A 255 14.55 17.44 -4.60
N ASN A 256 14.78 17.20 -5.89
CA ASN A 256 14.44 18.14 -6.94
C ASN A 256 13.40 17.50 -7.88
N VAL A 257 12.32 18.22 -8.16
CA VAL A 257 11.21 17.79 -9.01
C VAL A 257 11.12 18.76 -10.19
N SER A 258 11.33 18.26 -11.40
CA SER A 258 11.36 19.07 -12.62
C SER A 258 10.05 18.97 -13.41
N PHE A 259 9.17 19.96 -13.25
CA PHE A 259 7.95 20.05 -14.06
C PHE A 259 8.25 20.17 -15.55
N SER A 260 9.32 20.89 -15.94
CA SER A 260 9.71 21.05 -17.34
C SER A 260 10.10 19.72 -17.98
N SER A 261 10.89 18.89 -17.28
CA SER A 261 11.26 17.55 -17.74
C SER A 261 10.05 16.63 -17.83
N TYR A 262 9.12 16.75 -16.87
CA TYR A 262 7.83 16.05 -16.93
C TYR A 262 7.01 16.45 -18.17
N TYR A 263 6.82 17.76 -18.40
CA TYR A 263 6.04 18.29 -19.51
C TYR A 263 6.62 17.87 -20.88
N GLN A 264 7.93 18.02 -21.05
CA GLN A 264 8.63 17.62 -22.29
C GLN A 264 8.49 16.13 -22.58
N ARG A 265 8.55 15.27 -21.54
CA ARG A 265 8.41 13.83 -21.72
C ARG A 265 6.96 13.39 -21.92
N CYS A 266 6.00 14.13 -21.37
CA CYS A 266 4.58 13.89 -21.60
C CYS A 266 4.16 14.21 -23.04
N ALA A 267 4.76 15.23 -23.67
CA ALA A 267 4.57 15.61 -25.07
C ALA A 267 3.08 15.60 -25.51
N PRO A 268 2.26 16.54 -25.01
CA PRO A 268 0.82 16.53 -25.24
C PRO A 268 0.51 16.67 -26.74
N LEU A 269 -0.38 15.83 -27.26
CA LEU A 269 -0.77 15.83 -28.68
C LEU A 269 -1.72 16.97 -29.04
N SER A 270 -2.63 17.31 -28.12
CA SER A 270 -3.62 18.36 -28.32
C SER A 270 -4.06 18.95 -26.97
N CYS A 271 -4.45 20.22 -27.00
CA CYS A 271 -5.12 20.88 -25.89
C CYS A 271 -6.54 21.26 -26.36
N THR A 272 -7.56 20.79 -25.65
CA THR A 272 -8.96 21.13 -25.93
C THR A 272 -9.37 22.35 -25.12
N ILE A 273 -9.90 23.35 -25.82
CA ILE A 273 -10.60 24.49 -25.22
C ILE A 273 -12.09 24.39 -25.60
N GLU A 274 -12.99 24.52 -24.64
CA GLU A 274 -14.42 24.58 -24.93
C GLU A 274 -14.82 26.00 -25.36
N TYR A 275 -15.49 26.10 -26.51
CA TYR A 275 -16.12 27.34 -26.97
C TYR A 275 -17.46 27.01 -27.65
N ILE A 276 -18.44 27.90 -27.54
CA ILE A 276 -19.79 27.69 -28.09
C ILE A 276 -19.76 28.05 -29.59
N GLY A 277 -19.81 27.03 -30.46
CA GLY A 277 -19.84 27.17 -31.92
C GLY A 277 -21.26 27.30 -32.50
N LYS A 278 -21.40 28.05 -33.61
CA LYS A 278 -22.64 28.15 -34.41
C LYS A 278 -22.78 26.95 -35.36
N ASN A 279 -24.01 26.59 -35.72
CA ASN A 279 -24.35 25.42 -36.56
C ASN A 279 -23.53 25.35 -37.87
N ASN A 280 -23.17 24.12 -38.25
CA ASN A 280 -22.40 23.81 -39.45
C ASN A 280 -23.16 24.26 -40.72
N ILE A 281 -22.46 24.94 -41.61
CA ILE A 281 -23.03 25.50 -42.85
C ILE A 281 -23.57 24.40 -43.78
N LEU A 282 -23.02 23.18 -43.71
CA LEU A 282 -23.51 22.04 -44.48
C LEU A 282 -24.90 21.58 -44.04
N ASP A 283 -25.20 21.62 -42.74
CA ASP A 283 -26.52 21.28 -42.21
C ASP A 283 -27.56 22.33 -42.57
N VAL A 284 -27.15 23.61 -42.60
CA VAL A 284 -27.97 24.73 -43.07
C VAL A 284 -28.26 24.60 -44.56
N VAL A 285 -27.26 24.27 -45.38
CA VAL A 285 -27.42 24.06 -46.83
C VAL A 285 -28.28 22.83 -47.13
N ALA A 286 -28.10 21.72 -46.41
CA ALA A 286 -28.93 20.52 -46.57
C ALA A 286 -30.41 20.80 -46.23
N SER A 287 -30.65 21.58 -45.18
CA SER A 287 -32.00 22.02 -44.80
C SER A 287 -32.62 22.93 -45.87
N LEU A 288 -31.84 23.86 -46.44
CA LEU A 288 -32.29 24.73 -47.53
C LEU A 288 -32.65 23.94 -48.80
N ILE A 289 -31.83 22.96 -49.19
CA ILE A 289 -32.11 22.10 -50.36
C ILE A 289 -33.39 21.29 -50.15
N GLY A 290 -33.62 20.76 -48.94
CA GLY A 290 -34.85 20.07 -48.58
C GLY A 290 -36.09 20.96 -48.68
N ILE A 291 -36.00 22.21 -48.22
CA ILE A 291 -37.08 23.21 -48.31
C ILE A 291 -37.35 23.60 -49.76
N PHE A 292 -36.33 23.89 -50.56
CA PHE A 292 -36.50 24.27 -51.97
C PHE A 292 -37.11 23.13 -52.81
N GLY A 293 -36.72 21.88 -52.53
CA GLY A 293 -37.31 20.69 -53.14
C GLY A 293 -38.80 20.56 -52.83
N GLY A 294 -39.17 20.60 -51.54
CA GLY A 294 -40.55 20.48 -51.08
C GLY A 294 -41.45 21.65 -51.53
N LEU A 295 -40.92 22.87 -51.49
CA LEU A 295 -41.64 24.08 -51.88
C LEU A 295 -41.97 24.09 -53.39
N SER A 296 -41.08 23.58 -54.26
CA SER A 296 -41.34 23.54 -55.71
C SER A 296 -42.47 22.57 -56.08
N VAL A 297 -42.64 21.49 -55.33
CA VAL A 297 -43.70 20.50 -55.54
C VAL A 297 -45.02 21.01 -54.93
N GLY A 298 -44.95 21.61 -53.73
CA GLY A 298 -46.09 22.26 -53.08
C GLY A 298 -46.69 23.38 -53.92
N LEU A 299 -45.85 24.24 -54.52
CA LEU A 299 -46.29 25.31 -55.42
C LEU A 299 -46.97 24.78 -56.70
N LYS A 300 -46.48 23.68 -57.28
CA LYS A 300 -47.12 23.03 -58.43
C LYS A 300 -48.51 22.47 -58.09
N LEU A 301 -48.65 21.86 -56.92
CA LEU A 301 -49.94 21.37 -56.42
C LEU A 301 -50.91 22.52 -56.09
N PHE A 302 -50.40 23.61 -55.51
CA PHE A 302 -51.18 24.80 -55.21
C PHE A 302 -51.68 25.49 -56.48
N PHE A 303 -50.87 25.56 -57.53
CA PHE A 303 -51.27 26.09 -58.85
C PHE A 303 -52.38 25.23 -59.49
N ILE A 304 -52.31 23.90 -59.36
CA ILE A 304 -53.36 22.99 -59.82
C ILE A 304 -54.64 23.15 -59.01
N LEU A 305 -54.55 23.40 -57.70
CA LEU A 305 -55.71 23.64 -56.82
C LEU A 305 -56.37 25.00 -57.05
N ILE A 306 -55.60 26.04 -57.37
CA ILE A 306 -56.13 27.34 -57.81
C ILE A 306 -56.86 27.19 -59.14
N LEU A 307 -56.26 26.50 -60.11
CA LEU A 307 -56.91 26.22 -61.41
C LEU A 307 -58.19 25.39 -61.25
N ARG A 308 -58.25 24.48 -60.27
CA ARG A 308 -59.47 23.72 -59.91
C ARG A 308 -60.51 24.53 -59.14
N SER A 309 -60.12 25.58 -58.43
CA SER A 309 -61.04 26.42 -57.65
C SER A 309 -61.64 27.57 -58.48
N SER A 310 -61.06 27.87 -59.65
CA SER A 310 -61.60 28.83 -60.62
C SER A 310 -62.63 28.26 -61.62
N GLU A 311 -62.98 26.97 -61.54
CA GLU A 311 -64.08 26.38 -62.34
C GLU A 311 -65.36 26.22 -61.50
N LYS A 312 -65.96 27.34 -61.08
CA LYS A 312 -67.34 27.33 -60.60
C LYS A 312 -68.03 28.70 -60.68
N ILE A 313 -68.13 29.28 -61.88
CA ILE A 313 -69.21 30.20 -62.27
C ILE A 313 -69.50 29.95 -63.77
N ARG A 314 -70.79 29.89 -64.08
CA ARG A 314 -71.44 29.25 -65.22
C ARG A 314 -71.68 30.22 -66.39
N ASN A 315 -71.44 29.72 -67.62
CA ASN A 315 -72.02 30.02 -68.95
C ASN A 315 -72.09 31.51 -69.39
N ASN A 316 -71.75 31.91 -70.62
CA ASN A 316 -72.20 31.35 -71.89
C ASN A 316 -71.41 31.92 -73.08
N LEU A 317 -71.34 31.12 -74.17
CA LEU A 317 -71.09 31.45 -75.58
C LEU A 317 -70.36 32.76 -75.96
N LEU A 318 -69.04 32.64 -76.19
CA LEU A 318 -68.34 33.12 -77.40
C LEU A 318 -66.83 32.91 -77.21
N PHE A 319 -66.27 31.77 -77.63
CA PHE A 319 -64.86 31.68 -78.02
C PHE A 319 -64.57 30.38 -78.79
N ILE A 320 -65.21 30.26 -79.97
CA ILE A 320 -64.94 29.20 -80.96
C ILE A 320 -63.65 29.48 -81.78
N ALA A 321 -62.90 30.53 -81.46
CA ALA A 321 -61.71 30.96 -82.23
C ALA A 321 -60.38 30.84 -81.47
N MET A 322 -60.19 29.82 -80.61
CA MET A 322 -58.86 29.53 -80.06
C MET A 322 -58.59 28.03 -79.80
N LYS A 323 -59.15 27.17 -80.68
CA LYS A 323 -58.97 25.71 -80.67
C LYS A 323 -57.90 25.22 -81.67
N THR A 324 -57.03 26.10 -82.15
CA THR A 324 -56.14 25.83 -83.28
C THR A 324 -54.64 26.08 -83.01
N VAL A 325 -54.22 26.25 -81.75
CA VAL A 325 -52.78 26.39 -81.40
C VAL A 325 -52.30 25.46 -80.27
N ILE A 326 -53.19 24.85 -79.47
CA ILE A 326 -52.81 23.77 -78.52
C ILE A 326 -53.32 22.40 -79.04
N LYS A 327 -53.25 22.23 -80.36
CA LYS A 327 -53.50 20.95 -81.07
C LYS A 327 -52.30 20.50 -81.90
N ASN A 328 -51.12 21.07 -81.63
CA ASN A 328 -49.83 20.76 -82.30
C ASN A 328 -48.67 20.51 -81.31
N LEU A 329 -48.95 19.92 -80.14
CA LEU A 329 -47.87 19.41 -79.27
C LEU A 329 -48.10 18.01 -78.69
N PHE A 330 -49.24 17.40 -78.97
CA PHE A 330 -49.49 16.02 -78.59
C PHE A 330 -50.34 15.35 -79.67
N ILE A 331 -49.67 14.71 -80.64
CA ILE A 331 -49.97 13.37 -81.14
C ILE A 331 -48.74 12.88 -81.93
N CYS A 332 -48.02 11.91 -81.36
CA CYS A 332 -47.58 10.71 -82.07
C CYS A 332 -47.13 9.62 -81.06
N TYR A 333 -47.96 8.58 -80.97
CA TYR A 333 -47.65 7.14 -80.91
C TYR A 333 -46.43 6.64 -80.09
N ASN A 334 -46.73 6.10 -78.88
CA ASN A 334 -46.10 4.93 -78.24
C ASN A 334 -44.65 4.92 -77.69
N GLN A 335 -44.16 6.00 -77.08
CA GLN A 335 -43.04 5.89 -76.10
C GLN A 335 -43.32 6.56 -74.75
N GLN A 336 -43.97 7.74 -74.74
CA GLN A 336 -44.19 8.51 -73.51
C GLN A 336 -45.13 7.83 -72.49
N GLN A 337 -46.15 7.09 -72.93
CA GLN A 337 -47.03 6.35 -72.01
C GLN A 337 -46.33 5.15 -71.35
N MET A 338 -45.44 4.44 -72.07
CA MET A 338 -44.62 3.38 -71.48
C MET A 338 -43.56 3.94 -70.53
N ILE A 339 -42.90 5.06 -70.88
CA ILE A 339 -41.97 5.78 -69.99
C ILE A 339 -42.69 6.12 -68.67
N THR A 340 -43.88 6.70 -68.76
CA THR A 340 -44.63 7.15 -67.58
C THR A 340 -45.12 5.96 -66.73
N ARG A 341 -45.59 4.86 -67.36
CA ARG A 341 -46.03 3.65 -66.64
C ARG A 341 -44.86 2.91 -65.97
N LEU A 342 -43.73 2.75 -66.67
CA LEU A 342 -42.51 2.15 -66.12
C LEU A 342 -41.90 3.03 -65.02
N GLN A 343 -41.93 4.36 -65.19
CA GLN A 343 -41.47 5.29 -64.16
C GLN A 343 -42.30 5.15 -62.88
N ILE A 344 -43.63 5.12 -62.98
CA ILE A 344 -44.52 4.93 -61.82
C ILE A 344 -44.28 3.57 -61.16
N PHE A 345 -44.09 2.51 -61.96
CA PHE A 345 -43.82 1.16 -61.48
C PHE A 345 -42.47 1.05 -60.74
N PHE A 346 -41.38 1.57 -61.31
CA PHE A 346 -40.08 1.59 -60.65
C PHE A 346 -40.07 2.48 -59.42
N LEU A 347 -40.77 3.62 -59.46
CA LEU A 347 -40.90 4.53 -58.31
C LEU A 347 -41.67 3.88 -57.15
N THR A 348 -42.76 3.18 -57.44
CA THR A 348 -43.55 2.49 -56.39
C THR A 348 -42.80 1.33 -55.75
N ILE A 349 -42.09 0.52 -56.55
CA ILE A 349 -41.25 -0.58 -56.02
C ILE A 349 -40.09 -0.05 -55.18
N SER A 350 -39.37 0.96 -55.68
CA SER A 350 -38.24 1.53 -54.95
C SER A 350 -38.66 2.20 -53.64
N LEU A 351 -39.77 2.93 -53.62
CA LEU A 351 -40.34 3.49 -52.39
C LEU A 351 -40.80 2.38 -51.42
N TYR A 352 -41.38 1.29 -51.91
CA TYR A 352 -41.77 0.15 -51.07
C TYR A 352 -40.57 -0.58 -50.45
N CYS A 353 -39.52 -0.83 -51.23
CA CYS A 353 -38.27 -1.42 -50.73
C CYS A 353 -37.57 -0.53 -49.70
N ILE A 354 -37.52 0.79 -49.93
CA ILE A 354 -36.94 1.75 -48.97
C ILE A 354 -37.80 1.81 -47.70
N PHE A 355 -39.12 1.80 -47.82
CA PHE A 355 -40.04 1.75 -46.69
C PHE A 355 -39.79 0.50 -45.83
N LEU A 356 -39.77 -0.69 -46.44
CA LEU A 356 -39.47 -1.94 -45.73
C LEU A 356 -38.08 -1.88 -45.06
N TYR A 357 -37.03 -1.49 -45.79
CA TYR A 357 -35.68 -1.37 -45.24
C TYR A 357 -35.62 -0.42 -44.03
N SER A 358 -36.31 0.72 -44.10
CA SER A 358 -36.38 1.68 -43.00
C SER A 358 -37.14 1.15 -41.77
N THR A 359 -38.16 0.30 -41.98
CA THR A 359 -38.93 -0.29 -40.86
C THR A 359 -38.18 -1.40 -40.11
N TYR A 360 -37.24 -2.10 -40.77
CA TYR A 360 -36.48 -3.20 -40.18
C TYR A 360 -35.12 -2.80 -39.60
N THR A 361 -34.62 -1.60 -39.88
CA THR A 361 -33.32 -1.14 -39.40
C THR A 361 -33.44 -0.47 -38.02
N THR A 362 -32.83 -1.05 -37.01
CA THR A 362 -32.68 -0.43 -35.69
C THR A 362 -31.45 0.45 -35.66
N GLN A 363 -31.57 1.64 -35.09
CA GLN A 363 -30.44 2.56 -34.92
C GLN A 363 -29.93 2.51 -33.47
N LEU A 364 -28.61 2.36 -33.32
CA LEU A 364 -27.93 2.54 -32.05
C LEU A 364 -27.72 4.04 -31.85
N ILE A 365 -28.34 4.61 -30.82
CA ILE A 365 -28.17 6.02 -30.48
C ILE A 365 -27.37 6.12 -29.20
N THR A 366 -26.32 6.95 -29.25
CA THR A 366 -25.53 7.35 -28.09
C THR A 366 -26.05 8.69 -27.58
N VAL A 367 -26.47 8.74 -26.32
CA VAL A 367 -26.88 9.98 -25.64
C VAL A 367 -25.76 10.40 -24.71
N GLU A 368 -25.36 11.67 -24.78
CA GLU A 368 -24.36 12.26 -23.88
C GLU A 368 -25.02 13.23 -22.90
N ILE A 369 -24.62 13.13 -21.64
CA ILE A 369 -25.09 13.97 -20.53
C ILE A 369 -23.88 14.59 -19.84
N ASN A 370 -23.86 15.91 -19.78
CA ASN A 370 -22.79 16.67 -19.13
C ASN A 370 -23.10 16.84 -17.64
N LYS A 371 -22.09 16.63 -16.79
CA LYS A 371 -22.15 16.81 -15.32
C LYS A 371 -23.40 16.20 -14.67
N PRO A 372 -23.63 14.88 -14.81
CA PRO A 372 -24.82 14.24 -14.25
C PRO A 372 -24.81 14.26 -12.72
N THR A 373 -26.00 14.41 -12.14
CA THR A 373 -26.18 14.23 -10.68
C THR A 373 -26.15 12.75 -10.31
N TYR A 374 -25.85 12.43 -9.04
CA TYR A 374 -25.82 11.05 -8.57
C TYR A 374 -27.15 10.30 -8.78
N SER A 375 -28.30 10.97 -8.57
CA SER A 375 -29.62 10.36 -8.80
C SER A 375 -29.87 10.06 -10.28
N THR A 376 -29.44 10.97 -11.18
CA THR A 376 -29.49 10.74 -12.63
C THR A 376 -28.64 9.53 -13.01
N TYR A 377 -27.39 9.48 -12.56
CA TYR A 377 -26.50 8.33 -12.80
C TYR A 377 -27.12 7.02 -12.30
N LYS A 378 -27.66 7.01 -11.08
CA LYS A 378 -28.25 5.81 -10.47
C LYS A 378 -29.41 5.26 -11.31
N SER A 379 -30.29 6.14 -11.81
CA SER A 379 -31.39 5.73 -12.69
C SER A 379 -30.90 5.18 -14.04
N LEU A 380 -29.86 5.79 -14.63
CA LEU A 380 -29.27 5.32 -15.89
C LEU A 380 -28.53 4.00 -15.73
N SER A 381 -27.82 3.82 -14.62
CA SER A 381 -27.09 2.59 -14.29
C SER A 381 -28.04 1.41 -14.16
N LEU A 382 -29.25 1.60 -13.60
CA LEU A 382 -30.28 0.55 -13.53
C LEU A 382 -30.80 0.11 -14.90
N ASN A 383 -30.93 1.04 -15.85
CA ASN A 383 -31.56 0.77 -17.15
C ASN A 383 -30.57 0.43 -18.28
N TYR A 384 -29.32 0.91 -18.18
CA TYR A 384 -28.32 0.89 -19.27
C TYR A 384 -26.92 0.45 -18.81
N SER A 385 -26.81 -0.33 -17.73
CA SER A 385 -25.54 -0.75 -17.11
C SER A 385 -24.47 -1.27 -18.07
N GLN A 386 -24.86 -1.95 -19.16
CA GLN A 386 -23.93 -2.56 -20.11
C GLN A 386 -23.28 -1.55 -21.08
N SER A 387 -23.94 -0.42 -21.35
CA SER A 387 -23.48 0.58 -22.33
C SER A 387 -23.16 1.94 -21.70
N LEU A 388 -23.50 2.15 -20.42
CA LEU A 388 -23.22 3.38 -19.69
C LEU A 388 -21.71 3.54 -19.43
N GLN A 389 -21.15 4.63 -19.91
CA GLN A 389 -19.76 5.03 -19.70
C GLN A 389 -19.73 6.46 -19.17
N CYS A 390 -18.99 6.70 -18.11
CA CYS A 390 -18.90 8.00 -17.46
C CYS A 390 -17.42 8.34 -17.25
N PHE A 391 -17.02 9.56 -17.59
CA PHE A 391 -15.64 10.03 -17.46
C PHE A 391 -15.52 10.94 -16.24
N CYS A 392 -14.55 10.66 -15.37
CA CYS A 392 -14.29 11.47 -14.18
C CYS A 392 -13.57 12.77 -14.55
N SER A 393 -13.85 13.85 -13.81
CA SER A 393 -13.02 15.06 -13.84
C SER A 393 -11.74 14.85 -13.04
N ASP A 394 -11.85 14.18 -11.89
CA ASP A 394 -10.73 13.80 -11.04
C ASP A 394 -10.36 12.33 -11.25
N ILE A 395 -9.15 12.09 -11.73
CA ILE A 395 -8.66 10.75 -12.13
C ILE A 395 -8.05 10.01 -10.92
N SER A 396 -7.71 10.73 -9.85
CA SER A 396 -6.89 10.29 -8.71
C SER A 396 -7.70 10.51 -7.44
N ILE A 397 -8.31 9.45 -6.91
CA ILE A 397 -9.23 9.54 -5.76
C ILE A 397 -8.64 8.75 -4.59
N PRO A 398 -8.30 9.40 -3.46
CA PRO A 398 -7.73 8.70 -2.33
C PRO A 398 -8.81 7.82 -1.67
N TYR A 399 -8.46 6.57 -1.33
CA TYR A 399 -9.43 5.63 -0.74
C TYR A 399 -10.12 6.19 0.51
N LYS A 400 -9.41 6.96 1.35
CA LYS A 400 -9.97 7.59 2.57
C LYS A 400 -11.23 8.43 2.34
N SER A 401 -11.45 8.91 1.11
CA SER A 401 -12.61 9.74 0.78
C SER A 401 -13.93 8.95 0.72
N PHE A 402 -13.87 7.64 0.45
CA PHE A 402 -15.04 6.79 0.28
C PHE A 402 -14.96 5.44 1.03
N LEU A 403 -13.81 5.12 1.63
CA LEU A 403 -13.54 3.88 2.35
C LEU A 403 -13.02 4.18 3.76
N THR A 404 -13.60 3.51 4.75
CA THR A 404 -13.12 3.51 6.14
C THR A 404 -12.94 2.07 6.59
N ILE A 405 -11.77 1.75 7.13
CA ILE A 405 -11.44 0.43 7.69
C ILE A 405 -11.01 0.63 9.13
N LYS A 406 -11.68 -0.04 10.07
CA LYS A 406 -11.32 -0.04 11.49
C LYS A 406 -11.00 -1.46 11.97
N PRO A 407 -9.77 -1.76 12.41
CA PRO A 407 -9.43 -3.06 12.96
C PRO A 407 -9.97 -3.20 14.39
N ARG A 408 -10.54 -4.36 14.71
CA ARG A 408 -10.83 -4.79 16.08
C ARG A 408 -9.75 -5.79 16.50
N PHE A 409 -8.84 -5.33 17.35
CA PHE A 409 -7.81 -6.20 17.93
C PHE A 409 -8.41 -7.15 18.95
N HIS A 410 -7.73 -8.28 19.16
CA HIS A 410 -8.08 -9.30 20.14
C HIS A 410 -8.01 -8.73 21.55
N ASP A 411 -9.00 -9.05 22.39
CA ASP A 411 -9.17 -8.48 23.74
C ASP A 411 -7.96 -8.73 24.66
N LEU A 412 -7.17 -9.76 24.37
CA LEU A 412 -5.87 -10.01 25.02
C LEU A 412 -4.94 -8.80 24.99
N CYS A 413 -4.90 -8.06 23.87
CA CYS A 413 -4.03 -6.89 23.68
C CYS A 413 -4.49 -5.63 24.43
N SER A 414 -5.67 -5.64 25.04
CA SER A 414 -6.19 -4.56 25.89
C SER A 414 -6.49 -5.05 27.32
N SER A 415 -6.12 -6.28 27.63
CA SER A 415 -6.39 -6.93 28.91
C SER A 415 -5.33 -6.64 29.98
N GLN A 416 -5.60 -7.06 31.22
CA GLN A 416 -4.63 -7.00 32.30
C GLN A 416 -3.38 -7.87 32.03
N PHE A 417 -3.43 -8.85 31.12
CA PHE A 417 -2.31 -9.72 30.79
C PHE A 417 -1.16 -9.02 30.05
N VAL A 418 -1.41 -7.85 29.46
CA VAL A 418 -0.37 -7.01 28.84
C VAL A 418 0.00 -5.80 29.72
N SER A 419 -0.51 -5.75 30.95
CA SER A 419 -0.21 -4.66 31.88
C SER A 419 1.13 -4.86 32.58
N GLN A 420 1.80 -3.74 32.89
CA GLN A 420 3.02 -3.78 33.68
C GLN A 420 2.78 -4.30 35.11
N ASP A 421 1.59 -4.08 35.68
CA ASP A 421 1.23 -4.60 37.01
C ASP A 421 1.25 -6.13 37.04
N TRP A 422 0.71 -6.77 36.00
CA TRP A 422 0.76 -8.23 35.86
C TRP A 422 2.19 -8.75 35.68
N ILE A 423 3.00 -8.08 34.88
CA ILE A 423 4.39 -8.48 34.64
C ILE A 423 5.23 -8.33 35.93
N ASN A 424 5.09 -7.21 36.64
CA ASN A 424 5.75 -6.95 37.93
C ASN A 424 5.34 -8.00 38.97
N TYR A 425 4.07 -8.39 38.95
CA TYR A 425 3.56 -9.39 39.85
C TYR A 425 4.15 -10.78 39.64
N LEU A 426 4.22 -11.22 38.38
CA LEU A 426 4.84 -12.49 38.01
C LEU A 426 6.33 -12.54 38.40
N TYR A 427 7.01 -11.40 38.34
CA TYR A 427 8.40 -11.27 38.75
C TYR A 427 8.59 -11.40 40.27
N GLY A 428 7.65 -10.88 41.07
CA GLY A 428 7.70 -10.95 42.53
C GLY A 428 8.96 -10.28 43.12
N GLU A 429 9.60 -10.94 44.09
CA GLU A 429 10.79 -10.42 44.80
C GLU A 429 12.13 -10.60 44.02
N GLY A 430 12.08 -10.97 42.73
CA GLY A 430 13.24 -10.86 41.82
C GLY A 430 14.27 -12.00 41.80
N ASN A 431 14.02 -13.14 42.46
CA ASN A 431 14.87 -14.33 42.38
C ASN A 431 14.34 -15.37 41.37
N LEU A 432 14.76 -15.26 40.10
CA LEU A 432 14.23 -16.06 38.98
C LEU A 432 14.74 -17.51 38.95
N VAL A 433 16.01 -17.77 39.25
CA VAL A 433 16.66 -19.06 38.95
C VAL A 433 16.51 -20.12 40.05
N TYR A 434 16.13 -19.73 41.27
CA TYR A 434 16.00 -20.68 42.39
C TYR A 434 14.56 -20.95 42.83
N ARG A 435 13.58 -20.18 42.31
CA ARG A 435 12.20 -20.28 42.80
C ARG A 435 11.40 -21.36 42.10
N TYR A 436 11.66 -21.61 40.82
CA TYR A 436 10.84 -22.46 39.95
C TYR A 436 11.70 -23.35 39.05
N SER A 437 11.25 -24.58 38.82
CA SER A 437 11.87 -25.50 37.85
C SER A 437 11.62 -25.02 36.41
N PHE A 438 12.48 -25.37 35.45
CA PHE A 438 12.30 -24.98 34.04
C PHE A 438 11.02 -25.55 33.38
N ILE A 439 10.37 -26.53 34.01
CA ILE A 439 9.05 -27.06 33.60
C ILE A 439 7.86 -26.31 34.24
N ASP A 440 8.12 -25.43 35.19
CA ASP A 440 7.10 -24.58 35.82
C ASP A 440 6.94 -23.32 34.97
N PHE A 441 5.70 -23.03 34.55
CA PHE A 441 5.36 -21.85 33.76
C PHE A 441 5.95 -20.55 34.31
N ARG A 442 5.96 -20.41 35.64
CA ARG A 442 6.44 -19.19 36.31
C ARG A 442 7.93 -18.92 36.10
N ALA A 443 8.71 -19.92 35.70
CA ALA A 443 10.14 -19.73 35.41
C ALA A 443 10.38 -18.79 34.22
N SER A 444 9.46 -18.71 33.27
CA SER A 444 9.58 -17.85 32.07
C SER A 444 8.38 -16.92 31.83
N ALA A 445 7.35 -16.97 32.69
CA ALA A 445 6.10 -16.22 32.51
C ALA A 445 6.32 -14.72 32.27
N VAL A 446 7.23 -14.08 33.03
CA VAL A 446 7.56 -12.65 32.85
C VAL A 446 7.98 -12.36 31.41
N GLY A 447 8.90 -13.16 30.86
CA GLY A 447 9.33 -13.05 29.46
C GLY A 447 8.20 -13.31 28.46
N GLN A 448 7.34 -14.31 28.71
CA GLN A 448 6.19 -14.61 27.85
C GLN A 448 5.21 -13.43 27.77
N PHE A 449 4.90 -12.78 28.90
CA PHE A 449 3.96 -11.65 28.92
C PHE A 449 4.56 -10.33 28.44
N GLN A 450 5.86 -10.11 28.62
CA GLN A 450 6.58 -9.01 27.95
C GLN A 450 6.53 -9.16 26.42
N LEU A 451 6.73 -10.39 25.91
CA LEU A 451 6.61 -10.68 24.48
C LEU A 451 5.18 -10.48 24.00
N LEU A 452 4.19 -10.92 24.76
CA LEU A 452 2.78 -10.71 24.39
C LEU A 452 2.45 -9.22 24.26
N THR A 453 2.86 -8.42 25.24
CA THR A 453 2.68 -6.96 25.24
C THR A 453 3.32 -6.34 23.99
N SER A 454 4.59 -6.66 23.75
CA SER A 454 5.34 -6.11 22.61
C SER A 454 4.78 -6.57 21.26
N LEU A 455 4.34 -7.83 21.15
CA LEU A 455 3.73 -8.37 19.93
C LEU A 455 2.37 -7.72 19.64
N CYS A 456 1.59 -7.40 20.67
CA CYS A 456 0.36 -6.62 20.53
C CYS A 456 0.66 -5.19 20.01
N GLU A 457 1.63 -4.50 20.61
CA GLU A 457 2.04 -3.15 20.19
C GLU A 457 2.55 -3.11 18.75
N ILE A 458 3.50 -3.98 18.40
CA ILE A 458 4.06 -4.07 17.04
C ILE A 458 2.98 -4.44 16.02
N SER A 459 2.03 -5.30 16.38
CA SER A 459 0.93 -5.66 15.51
C SER A 459 0.01 -4.47 15.25
N GLN A 460 -0.36 -3.71 16.29
CA GLN A 460 -1.17 -2.50 16.18
C GLN A 460 -0.48 -1.43 15.32
N GLU A 461 0.80 -1.17 15.58
CA GLU A 461 1.60 -0.22 14.81
C GLU A 461 1.70 -0.63 13.34
N THR A 462 1.95 -1.91 13.08
CA THR A 462 2.04 -2.47 11.71
C THR A 462 0.73 -2.28 10.96
N ILE A 463 -0.41 -2.62 11.59
CA ILE A 463 -1.74 -2.43 11.00
C ILE A 463 -2.05 -0.96 10.75
N ASN A 464 -1.86 -0.10 11.75
CA ASN A 464 -2.17 1.33 11.63
C ASN A 464 -1.35 1.99 10.52
N THR A 465 -0.05 1.67 10.44
CA THR A 465 0.84 2.17 9.40
C THR A 465 0.41 1.71 8.00
N SER A 466 0.13 0.41 7.84
CA SER A 466 -0.30 -0.12 6.54
C SER A 466 -1.71 0.34 6.14
N LEU A 467 -2.61 0.59 7.10
CA LEU A 467 -3.91 1.18 6.84
C LEU A 467 -3.81 2.63 6.38
N VAL A 468 -2.95 3.44 7.03
CA VAL A 468 -2.69 4.81 6.58
C VAL A 468 -2.23 4.79 5.13
N GLN A 469 -1.25 3.95 4.80
CA GLN A 469 -0.73 3.81 3.42
C GLN A 469 -1.82 3.39 2.42
N LEU A 470 -2.67 2.42 2.79
CA LEU A 470 -3.78 2.00 1.94
C LEU A 470 -4.78 3.13 1.71
N LEU A 471 -5.20 3.80 2.79
CA LEU A 471 -6.24 4.83 2.73
C LEU A 471 -5.75 6.14 2.09
N THR A 472 -4.46 6.44 2.15
CA THR A 472 -3.87 7.58 1.43
C THR A 472 -3.54 7.27 -0.02
N SER A 473 -3.45 5.99 -0.41
CA SER A 473 -3.22 5.63 -1.80
C SER A 473 -4.39 6.05 -2.70
N ASP A 474 -4.05 6.48 -3.92
CA ASP A 474 -5.03 6.93 -4.90
C ASP A 474 -5.48 5.78 -5.79
N TYR A 475 -6.79 5.63 -5.92
CA TYR A 475 -7.40 4.92 -7.03
C TYR A 475 -7.28 5.79 -8.29
N ASN A 476 -6.70 5.22 -9.36
CA ASN A 476 -6.45 5.93 -10.61
C ASN A 476 -7.28 5.36 -11.74
N ASP A 477 -8.34 6.06 -12.14
CA ASP A 477 -9.13 5.69 -13.32
C ASP A 477 -9.79 6.92 -13.96
N ARG A 478 -9.86 6.91 -15.28
CA ARG A 478 -10.56 7.95 -16.04
C ARG A 478 -12.06 7.68 -16.10
N GLN A 479 -12.47 6.44 -15.91
CA GLN A 479 -13.86 6.03 -15.98
C GLN A 479 -14.43 5.81 -14.58
N LEU A 480 -15.65 6.29 -14.36
CA LEU A 480 -16.40 5.99 -13.16
C LEU A 480 -16.74 4.50 -13.16
N LEU A 481 -16.28 3.77 -12.14
CA LEU A 481 -16.65 2.38 -11.97
C LEU A 481 -18.12 2.24 -11.57
N SER A 482 -18.77 1.17 -12.02
CA SER A 482 -20.05 0.76 -11.44
C SER A 482 -19.86 0.33 -9.98
N GLU A 483 -20.91 0.45 -9.18
CA GLU A 483 -20.89 0.09 -7.75
C GLU A 483 -20.38 -1.34 -7.52
N GLN A 484 -20.83 -2.30 -8.34
CA GLN A 484 -20.35 -3.68 -8.26
C GLN A 484 -18.85 -3.82 -8.57
N ARG A 485 -18.32 -3.07 -9.55
CA ARG A 485 -16.90 -3.13 -9.89
C ARG A 485 -16.03 -2.47 -8.83
N LEU A 486 -16.47 -1.33 -8.30
CA LEU A 486 -15.78 -0.68 -7.18
C LEU A 486 -15.72 -1.62 -5.98
N ASP A 487 -16.81 -2.31 -5.69
CA ASP A 487 -16.87 -3.30 -4.60
C ASP A 487 -15.88 -4.44 -4.78
N GLN A 488 -15.79 -5.00 -5.99
CA GLN A 488 -14.82 -6.05 -6.32
C GLN A 488 -13.38 -5.55 -6.18
N LEU A 489 -13.12 -4.33 -6.62
CA LEU A 489 -11.80 -3.69 -6.50
C LEU A 489 -11.41 -3.47 -5.03
N ILE A 490 -12.31 -2.88 -4.23
CA ILE A 490 -12.10 -2.67 -2.78
C ILE A 490 -11.85 -4.02 -2.10
N GLN A 491 -12.66 -5.05 -2.39
CA GLN A 491 -12.46 -6.37 -1.79
C GLN A 491 -11.11 -6.98 -2.16
N THR A 492 -10.68 -6.83 -3.42
CA THR A 492 -9.37 -7.30 -3.87
C THR A 492 -8.24 -6.59 -3.11
N GLN A 493 -8.35 -5.27 -2.97
CA GLN A 493 -7.37 -4.45 -2.26
C GLN A 493 -7.31 -4.81 -0.77
N ILE A 494 -8.46 -5.05 -0.13
CA ILE A 494 -8.55 -5.49 1.26
C ILE A 494 -7.95 -6.89 1.44
N ASN A 495 -8.26 -7.83 0.55
CA ASN A 495 -7.67 -9.17 0.59
C ASN A 495 -6.14 -9.11 0.45
N GLN A 496 -5.63 -8.27 -0.44
CA GLN A 496 -4.20 -8.05 -0.60
C GLN A 496 -3.59 -7.42 0.65
N PHE A 497 -4.24 -6.42 1.24
CA PHE A 497 -3.81 -5.81 2.51
C PHE A 497 -3.75 -6.84 3.64
N GLN A 498 -4.78 -7.67 3.80
CA GLN A 498 -4.85 -8.72 4.83
C GLN A 498 -3.80 -9.81 4.62
N LEU A 499 -3.32 -10.03 3.39
CA LEU A 499 -2.28 -11.02 3.09
C LEU A 499 -0.86 -10.44 3.23
N VAL A 500 -0.61 -9.25 2.70
CA VAL A 500 0.74 -8.66 2.65
C VAL A 500 1.16 -8.11 4.02
N THR A 501 0.22 -7.51 4.76
CA THR A 501 0.53 -6.81 6.02
C THR A 501 1.08 -7.76 7.09
N PRO A 502 0.45 -8.92 7.39
CA PRO A 502 1.01 -9.87 8.35
C PRO A 502 2.35 -10.46 7.91
N ASN A 503 2.48 -10.85 6.64
CA ASN A 503 3.72 -11.43 6.08
C ASN A 503 4.92 -10.51 6.27
N SER A 504 4.71 -9.20 6.19
CA SER A 504 5.76 -8.21 6.38
C SER A 504 6.33 -8.16 7.82
N LEU A 505 5.58 -8.62 8.82
CA LEU A 505 6.05 -8.81 10.20
C LEU A 505 6.58 -10.24 10.40
N LEU A 506 5.77 -11.24 10.02
CA LEU A 506 6.04 -12.65 10.29
C LEU A 506 7.34 -13.14 9.65
N ASN A 507 7.70 -12.63 8.46
CA ASN A 507 8.95 -13.01 7.80
C ASN A 507 10.18 -12.58 8.63
N ASN A 508 10.17 -11.36 9.19
CA ASN A 508 11.25 -10.90 10.06
C ASN A 508 11.27 -11.68 11.37
N LEU A 509 10.11 -11.92 11.97
CA LEU A 509 9.96 -12.70 13.19
C LEU A 509 10.52 -14.12 13.02
N ASN A 510 10.14 -14.82 11.95
CA ASN A 510 10.59 -16.18 11.69
C ASN A 510 12.10 -16.23 11.41
N LEU A 511 12.64 -15.31 10.61
CA LEU A 511 14.07 -15.24 10.34
C LEU A 511 14.88 -15.08 11.64
N ILE A 512 14.44 -14.19 12.53
CA ILE A 512 15.13 -13.97 13.82
C ILE A 512 15.01 -15.21 14.70
N ARG A 513 13.81 -15.81 14.82
CA ARG A 513 13.56 -17.03 15.60
C ARG A 513 14.44 -18.20 15.15
N GLU A 514 14.49 -18.46 13.85
CA GLU A 514 15.30 -19.54 13.27
C GLU A 514 16.79 -19.29 13.49
N THR A 515 17.25 -18.04 13.32
CA THR A 515 18.64 -17.66 13.56
C THR A 515 19.03 -17.85 15.03
N LEU A 516 18.18 -17.47 15.97
CA LEU A 516 18.41 -17.68 17.41
C LEU A 516 18.49 -19.17 17.76
N GLY A 517 17.60 -19.97 17.19
CA GLY A 517 17.59 -21.42 17.38
C GLY A 517 18.84 -22.10 16.82
N ALA A 518 19.19 -21.79 15.57
CA ALA A 518 20.35 -22.37 14.89
C ALA A 518 21.68 -21.99 15.56
N ASN A 519 21.78 -20.77 16.10
CA ASN A 519 22.96 -20.32 16.86
C ASN A 519 22.89 -20.70 18.35
N MET A 520 21.83 -21.38 18.79
CA MET A 520 21.69 -21.89 20.15
C MET A 520 21.85 -20.82 21.24
N ILE A 521 21.35 -19.60 21.00
CA ILE A 521 21.57 -18.46 21.88
C ILE A 521 20.97 -18.71 23.27
N ILE A 522 21.78 -18.64 24.33
CA ILE A 522 21.35 -18.97 25.69
C ILE A 522 20.35 -17.93 26.21
N SER A 523 19.24 -18.42 26.78
CA SER A 523 18.28 -17.62 27.52
C SER A 523 18.64 -17.62 29.00
N VAL A 524 18.66 -16.43 29.62
CA VAL A 524 18.92 -16.25 31.05
C VAL A 524 17.85 -16.91 31.92
N TRP A 525 16.63 -17.09 31.39
CA TRP A 525 15.57 -17.86 32.06
C TRP A 525 15.97 -19.33 32.33
N SER A 526 17.07 -19.81 31.74
CA SER A 526 17.58 -21.18 31.90
C SER A 526 16.54 -22.23 31.47
N VAL A 527 15.82 -21.92 30.38
CA VAL A 527 14.77 -22.77 29.79
C VAL A 527 15.20 -23.48 28.51
N ASN A 528 16.23 -23.01 27.79
CA ASN A 528 16.87 -23.77 26.70
C ASN A 528 18.13 -24.51 27.11
N TRP A 529 18.98 -23.89 27.93
CA TRP A 529 20.28 -24.43 28.34
C TRP A 529 20.45 -24.31 29.84
N LEU A 530 20.77 -25.43 30.49
CA LEU A 530 21.19 -25.48 31.88
C LEU A 530 22.71 -25.32 31.93
N ILE A 531 23.22 -24.38 32.73
CA ILE A 531 24.66 -24.25 32.98
C ILE A 531 25.01 -25.10 34.21
N ALA A 532 25.71 -26.21 33.99
CA ALA A 532 26.14 -27.14 35.03
C ALA A 532 27.66 -27.02 35.27
N THR A 533 28.10 -27.07 36.53
CA THR A 533 29.53 -27.18 36.87
C THR A 533 29.88 -28.61 37.19
N GLU A 534 30.90 -29.16 36.52
CA GLU A 534 31.46 -30.47 36.90
C GLU A 534 32.46 -30.34 38.06
N SER A 535 32.71 -31.44 38.76
CA SER A 535 33.65 -31.49 39.88
C SER A 535 35.08 -31.16 39.44
N ILE A 536 35.73 -30.29 40.21
CA ILE A 536 37.17 -29.96 40.30
C ILE A 536 38.03 -30.83 39.38
N ILE A 537 38.41 -30.28 38.23
CA ILE A 537 39.66 -30.66 37.57
C ILE A 537 40.73 -29.83 38.26
N ASN A 538 41.90 -30.40 38.57
CA ASN A 538 42.98 -29.89 39.46
C ASN A 538 43.56 -28.48 39.16
N SER A 539 42.90 -27.65 38.35
CA SER A 539 43.32 -26.28 38.00
C SER A 539 42.17 -25.34 37.55
N GLY A 540 40.90 -25.59 37.94
CA GLY A 540 39.81 -24.62 37.70
C GLY A 540 38.39 -25.21 37.74
N TRP A 541 37.39 -24.33 37.69
CA TRP A 541 35.98 -24.71 37.51
C TRP A 541 35.62 -24.59 36.03
N THR A 542 35.23 -25.71 35.40
CA THR A 542 34.66 -25.70 34.04
C THR A 542 33.14 -25.76 34.14
N ALA A 543 32.45 -24.89 33.41
CA ALA A 543 31.00 -24.90 33.29
C ALA A 543 30.60 -25.38 31.90
N HIS A 544 29.68 -26.34 31.83
CA HIS A 544 29.13 -26.89 30.59
C HIS A 544 27.66 -26.51 30.45
N SER A 545 27.23 -26.15 29.23
CA SER A 545 25.82 -25.95 28.91
C SER A 545 25.20 -27.25 28.43
N ILE A 546 24.12 -27.68 29.09
CA ILE A 546 23.36 -28.89 28.76
C ILE A 546 22.01 -28.46 28.20
N PRO A 547 21.58 -28.94 27.02
CA PRO A 547 20.30 -28.55 26.46
C PRO A 547 19.16 -29.15 27.28
N ILE A 548 18.10 -28.38 27.49
CA ILE A 548 16.90 -28.82 28.17
C ILE A 548 16.04 -29.67 27.24
N VAL A 549 15.33 -30.63 27.83
CA VAL A 549 14.41 -31.52 27.12
C VAL A 549 12.99 -31.29 27.62
N TYR A 550 12.08 -30.93 26.71
CA TYR A 550 10.65 -30.79 26.96
C TYR A 550 9.92 -31.98 26.35
N GLY A 551 9.34 -32.84 27.19
CA GLY A 551 8.80 -34.13 26.77
C GLY A 551 9.87 -35.01 26.09
N LYS A 552 9.77 -35.17 24.77
CA LYS A 552 10.74 -35.90 23.93
C LYS A 552 11.58 -35.00 23.02
N CYS A 553 11.41 -33.68 23.12
CA CYS A 553 12.04 -32.70 22.23
C CYS A 553 13.21 -32.01 22.94
N ASN A 554 14.38 -32.00 22.30
CA ASN A 554 15.63 -31.47 22.86
C ASN A 554 15.95 -30.09 22.28
N CYS A 555 16.17 -29.09 23.15
CA CYS A 555 16.45 -27.71 22.77
C CYS A 555 17.73 -27.50 21.94
N GLY A 556 18.70 -28.41 22.04
CA GLY A 556 19.89 -28.42 21.19
C GLY A 556 19.64 -28.94 19.77
N SER A 557 18.47 -29.54 19.52
CA SER A 557 18.07 -30.03 18.18
C SER A 557 16.94 -29.21 17.55
N SER A 558 16.10 -28.59 18.36
CA SER A 558 15.02 -27.70 17.90
C SER A 558 14.76 -26.62 18.92
N CYS A 559 14.65 -25.37 18.47
CA CYS A 559 14.28 -24.26 19.33
C CYS A 559 12.77 -24.23 19.66
N THR A 560 11.93 -24.97 18.94
CA THR A 560 10.48 -24.94 19.09
C THR A 560 9.94 -25.93 20.12
N CYS A 561 10.81 -26.64 20.85
CA CYS A 561 10.36 -27.62 21.85
C CYS A 561 9.57 -26.93 22.96
N THR A 562 8.38 -27.48 23.24
CA THR A 562 7.52 -27.04 24.34
C THR A 562 6.87 -28.22 25.05
N GLN A 563 6.34 -27.96 26.24
CA GLN A 563 5.57 -28.90 27.06
C GLN A 563 4.48 -28.12 27.81
N SER A 564 3.33 -28.76 28.04
CA SER A 564 2.26 -28.16 28.84
C SER A 564 2.63 -28.07 30.32
N SER A 565 2.31 -26.93 30.93
CA SER A 565 2.45 -26.63 32.35
C SER A 565 1.17 -25.94 32.82
N GLN A 566 0.23 -26.73 33.38
CA GLN A 566 -1.04 -26.25 33.96
C GLN A 566 -1.85 -25.33 33.02
N GLY A 567 -2.04 -25.73 31.77
CA GLY A 567 -2.85 -24.97 30.79
C GLY A 567 -2.08 -23.88 30.03
N MET A 568 -0.85 -23.58 30.43
CA MET A 568 0.11 -22.78 29.66
C MET A 568 1.21 -23.68 29.07
N MET A 569 2.09 -23.12 28.23
CA MET A 569 3.26 -23.83 27.73
C MET A 569 4.56 -23.30 28.34
N VAL A 570 5.53 -24.19 28.46
CA VAL A 570 6.95 -23.91 28.73
C VAL A 570 7.78 -24.52 27.60
N GLY A 571 8.99 -24.04 27.37
CA GLY A 571 9.76 -24.42 26.19
C GLY A 571 11.11 -23.72 26.10
N CYS A 572 11.87 -24.05 25.06
CA CYS A 572 13.26 -23.60 24.92
C CYS A 572 13.41 -22.07 24.94
N TYR A 573 12.40 -21.34 24.47
CA TYR A 573 12.35 -19.90 24.59
C TYR A 573 10.98 -19.47 25.11
N PRO A 574 10.90 -18.39 25.92
CA PRO A 574 9.62 -17.78 26.27
C PRO A 574 8.76 -17.46 25.04
N LEU A 575 9.36 -17.01 23.94
CA LEU A 575 8.66 -16.77 22.68
C LEU A 575 7.99 -18.02 22.12
N GLU A 576 8.72 -19.13 22.05
CA GLU A 576 8.18 -20.39 21.51
C GLU A 576 7.08 -20.97 22.40
N SER A 577 7.25 -20.81 23.71
CA SER A 577 6.24 -21.17 24.71
C SER A 577 4.96 -20.33 24.54
N LEU A 578 5.10 -19.01 24.43
CA LEU A 578 3.97 -18.10 24.23
C LEU A 578 3.22 -18.44 22.94
N LEU A 579 3.94 -18.57 21.82
CA LEU A 579 3.34 -18.81 20.51
C LEU A 579 2.52 -20.10 20.44
N GLN A 580 2.95 -21.14 21.17
CA GLN A 580 2.27 -22.44 21.21
C GLN A 580 1.22 -22.53 22.32
N THR A 581 1.14 -21.55 23.22
CA THR A 581 0.10 -21.47 24.26
C THR A 581 -1.26 -21.23 23.62
N THR A 582 -2.28 -21.94 24.09
CA THR A 582 -3.67 -21.80 23.64
C THR A 582 -4.40 -20.71 24.42
N LEU A 583 -5.53 -20.26 23.88
CA LEU A 583 -6.38 -19.27 24.55
C LEU A 583 -7.05 -19.81 25.84
N GLN A 584 -7.09 -21.12 26.04
CA GLN A 584 -7.88 -21.78 27.07
C GLN A 584 -7.70 -21.19 28.48
N CYS A 585 -6.46 -20.88 28.88
CA CYS A 585 -6.22 -20.36 30.22
C CYS A 585 -6.70 -18.91 30.38
N PHE A 586 -6.60 -18.08 29.34
CA PHE A 586 -7.03 -16.67 29.37
C PHE A 586 -8.54 -16.49 29.53
N TYR A 587 -9.33 -17.49 29.14
CA TYR A 587 -10.79 -17.51 29.25
C TYR A 587 -11.30 -18.37 30.42
N ASN A 588 -10.41 -18.88 31.28
CA ASN A 588 -10.79 -19.73 32.41
C ASN A 588 -10.21 -19.19 33.72
N GLN A 589 -11.06 -18.60 34.55
CA GLN A 589 -10.67 -18.06 35.84
C GLN A 589 -9.99 -19.11 36.74
N SER A 590 -10.49 -20.36 36.75
CA SER A 590 -9.83 -21.43 37.51
C SER A 590 -8.44 -21.77 36.99
N CYS A 591 -8.14 -21.51 35.71
CA CYS A 591 -6.79 -21.70 35.17
C CYS A 591 -5.86 -20.57 35.61
N ILE A 592 -6.32 -19.31 35.49
CA ILE A 592 -5.63 -18.10 35.98
C ILE A 592 -5.36 -18.26 37.48
N ASP A 593 -6.39 -18.62 38.23
CA ASP A 593 -6.35 -18.83 39.67
C ASP A 593 -5.59 -20.10 40.02
N SER A 594 -5.56 -21.18 39.24
CA SER A 594 -4.80 -22.39 39.64
C SER A 594 -3.30 -22.15 39.79
N THR A 595 -2.80 -20.99 39.32
CA THR A 595 -1.49 -20.45 39.68
C THR A 595 -1.36 -20.02 41.17
N ASN A 596 -2.44 -20.11 41.96
CA ASN A 596 -2.84 -19.75 43.35
C ASN A 596 -1.80 -19.73 44.50
N LYS A 597 -0.53 -19.41 44.24
CA LYS A 597 0.37 -18.78 45.23
C LYS A 597 0.27 -17.26 45.20
N PHE A 598 -0.79 -16.73 44.60
CA PHE A 598 -0.85 -15.39 44.06
C PHE A 598 -2.12 -14.66 44.54
N THR A 599 -2.06 -14.03 45.71
CA THR A 599 -3.24 -13.48 46.43
C THR A 599 -3.45 -11.96 46.30
N GLN A 600 -2.77 -11.25 45.39
CA GLN A 600 -2.77 -9.77 45.41
C GLN A 600 -3.26 -9.05 44.15
N LEU A 601 -3.37 -9.72 43.00
CA LEU A 601 -3.90 -9.09 41.78
C LEU A 601 -5.18 -9.80 41.31
N ASN A 602 -6.29 -9.06 41.35
CA ASN A 602 -7.59 -9.53 40.86
C ASN A 602 -7.60 -9.42 39.32
N ILE A 603 -7.17 -10.49 38.66
CA ILE A 603 -7.18 -10.59 37.19
C ILE A 603 -8.38 -11.40 36.75
N SER A 604 -9.22 -10.79 35.92
CA SER A 604 -10.40 -11.46 35.38
C SER A 604 -10.10 -12.19 34.08
N SER A 605 -10.66 -13.38 33.91
CA SER A 605 -10.70 -14.06 32.62
C SER A 605 -11.39 -13.22 31.55
N LEU A 606 -10.95 -13.38 30.31
CA LEU A 606 -11.59 -12.80 29.15
C LEU A 606 -12.98 -13.41 28.93
N LYS A 607 -13.88 -12.67 28.26
CA LYS A 607 -15.30 -13.03 28.14
C LYS A 607 -15.73 -13.51 26.76
N THR A 608 -15.18 -12.92 25.71
CA THR A 608 -15.63 -13.15 24.32
C THR A 608 -14.45 -13.14 23.37
N SER A 609 -14.47 -14.03 22.38
CA SER A 609 -13.58 -13.97 21.22
C SER A 609 -14.24 -14.65 20.03
N GLN A 610 -13.85 -14.22 18.84
CA GLN A 610 -14.17 -14.95 17.61
C GLN A 610 -13.39 -16.28 17.51
N TYR A 611 -12.24 -16.39 18.18
CA TYR A 611 -11.41 -17.59 18.14
C TYR A 611 -11.89 -18.66 19.13
N GLN A 612 -11.73 -19.92 18.74
CA GLN A 612 -11.94 -21.04 19.66
C GLN A 612 -10.87 -21.02 20.76
N MET A 613 -11.20 -21.47 21.97
CA MET A 613 -10.25 -21.52 23.10
C MET A 613 -9.04 -22.43 22.85
N SER A 614 -9.12 -23.37 21.91
CA SER A 614 -8.01 -24.23 21.45
C SER A 614 -7.02 -23.51 20.52
N THR A 615 -7.35 -22.31 20.03
CA THR A 615 -6.50 -21.51 19.14
C THR A 615 -5.23 -21.08 19.87
N THR A 616 -4.08 -21.15 19.20
CA THR A 616 -2.80 -20.71 19.76
C THR A 616 -2.57 -19.22 19.58
N ILE A 617 -1.73 -18.61 20.42
CA ILE A 617 -1.31 -17.21 20.25
C ILE A 617 -0.65 -17.00 18.88
N GLN A 618 0.09 -17.98 18.35
CA GLN A 618 0.65 -17.91 17.01
C GLN A 618 -0.42 -17.76 15.92
N SER A 619 -1.54 -18.47 16.02
CA SER A 619 -2.63 -18.35 15.04
C SER A 619 -3.28 -16.95 15.05
N ILE A 620 -3.32 -16.29 16.20
CA ILE A 620 -3.85 -14.92 16.33
C ILE A 620 -2.80 -13.92 15.83
N LEU A 621 -1.52 -14.12 16.16
CA LEU A 621 -0.41 -13.32 15.66
C LEU A 621 -0.25 -13.41 14.14
N ASN A 622 -0.57 -14.55 13.53
CA ASN A 622 -0.59 -14.70 12.07
C ASN A 622 -1.57 -13.72 11.39
N ASN A 623 -2.54 -13.19 12.14
CA ASN A 623 -3.46 -12.14 11.71
C ASN A 623 -3.16 -10.79 12.40
N LEU A 624 -1.95 -10.59 12.90
CA LEU A 624 -1.51 -9.39 13.62
C LEU A 624 -2.42 -9.04 14.81
N MET A 625 -2.86 -10.06 15.55
CA MET A 625 -3.76 -9.90 16.69
C MET A 625 -5.10 -9.23 16.33
N VAL A 626 -5.48 -9.17 15.05
CA VAL A 626 -6.77 -8.64 14.60
C VAL A 626 -7.81 -9.76 14.56
N GLU A 627 -8.96 -9.55 15.19
CA GLU A 627 -10.10 -10.46 15.05
C GLU A 627 -10.95 -10.11 13.82
N GLU A 628 -11.18 -8.81 13.60
CA GLU A 628 -12.12 -8.35 12.58
C GLU A 628 -11.72 -6.98 11.98
N TYR A 629 -12.08 -6.75 10.73
CA TYR A 629 -12.02 -5.43 10.09
C TYR A 629 -13.43 -4.91 9.81
N ILE A 630 -13.80 -3.81 10.46
CA ILE A 630 -15.06 -3.12 10.22
C ILE A 630 -14.86 -2.20 9.02
N ILE A 631 -15.50 -2.55 7.89
CA ILE A 631 -15.34 -1.87 6.60
C ILE A 631 -16.62 -1.11 6.26
N ASN A 632 -16.51 0.21 6.15
CA ASN A 632 -17.59 1.08 5.69
C ASN A 632 -17.18 1.72 4.36
N LYS A 633 -18.06 1.65 3.37
CA LYS A 633 -17.84 2.20 2.01
C LYS A 633 -19.03 3.05 1.59
N SER A 634 -18.76 4.13 0.84
CA SER A 634 -19.79 5.03 0.30
C SER A 634 -19.59 5.25 -1.19
N TYR A 635 -20.44 4.61 -2.01
CA TYR A 635 -20.40 4.79 -3.45
C TYR A 635 -20.78 6.23 -3.86
N GLU A 636 -21.68 6.89 -3.13
CA GLU A 636 -22.03 8.29 -3.38
C GLU A 636 -20.83 9.22 -3.14
N ASN A 637 -20.06 9.00 -2.07
CA ASN A 637 -18.84 9.78 -1.86
C ASN A 637 -17.83 9.55 -2.98
N TYR A 638 -17.64 8.29 -3.41
CA TYR A 638 -16.79 7.97 -4.56
C TYR A 638 -17.26 8.69 -5.84
N PHE A 639 -18.57 8.65 -6.13
CA PHE A 639 -19.17 9.34 -7.27
C PHE A 639 -18.90 10.85 -7.21
N ASN A 640 -19.12 11.46 -6.05
CA ASN A 640 -18.92 12.89 -5.85
C ASN A 640 -17.45 13.30 -6.00
N GLN A 641 -16.51 12.46 -5.57
CA GLN A 641 -15.07 12.70 -5.74
C GLN A 641 -14.61 12.50 -7.19
N CYS A 642 -15.16 11.52 -7.91
CA CYS A 642 -14.91 11.37 -9.35
C CYS A 642 -15.42 12.58 -10.16
N ALA A 643 -16.50 13.21 -9.68
CA ALA A 643 -17.13 14.37 -10.30
C ALA A 643 -17.30 14.19 -11.83
N PRO A 644 -18.19 13.31 -12.30
CA PRO A 644 -18.27 12.93 -13.70
C PRO A 644 -18.44 14.15 -14.61
N SER A 645 -17.53 14.32 -15.57
CA SER A 645 -17.54 15.41 -16.55
C SER A 645 -18.62 15.18 -17.61
N SER A 646 -18.68 13.98 -18.16
CA SER A 646 -19.74 13.51 -19.05
C SER A 646 -20.03 12.02 -18.86
N CYS A 647 -21.27 11.63 -19.16
CA CYS A 647 -21.70 10.23 -19.27
C CYS A 647 -22.38 10.00 -20.60
N SER A 648 -22.11 8.86 -21.22
CA SER A 648 -22.78 8.40 -22.43
C SER A 648 -23.39 7.02 -22.25
N TYR A 649 -24.53 6.77 -22.89
CA TYR A 649 -25.14 5.45 -22.92
C TYR A 649 -25.79 5.18 -24.27
N ASN A 650 -25.88 3.90 -24.62
CA ASN A 650 -26.48 3.46 -25.87
C ASN A 650 -27.84 2.82 -25.62
N TYR A 651 -28.83 3.20 -26.43
CA TYR A 651 -30.11 2.50 -26.50
C TYR A 651 -30.54 2.27 -27.95
N MET A 652 -31.35 1.24 -28.17
CA MET A 652 -31.92 0.95 -29.49
C MET A 652 -33.20 1.78 -29.68
N LYS A 653 -33.14 2.79 -30.55
CA LYS A 653 -34.33 3.53 -30.97
C LYS A 653 -35.00 2.77 -32.13
N LYS A 654 -36.28 2.44 -31.96
CA LYS A 654 -37.11 1.98 -33.09
C LYS A 654 -37.31 3.15 -34.05
N TYR A 655 -37.06 2.92 -35.33
CA TYR A 655 -37.21 3.90 -36.38
C TYR A 655 -38.63 4.48 -36.37
N GLN A 656 -38.76 5.79 -36.16
CA GLN A 656 -40.07 6.44 -36.09
C GLN A 656 -40.63 6.62 -37.50
N ILE A 657 -41.91 6.28 -37.68
CA ILE A 657 -42.60 6.37 -38.98
C ILE A 657 -42.48 7.78 -39.58
N THR A 658 -42.44 8.82 -38.74
CA THR A 658 -42.30 10.23 -39.14
C THR A 658 -40.95 10.55 -39.78
N GLU A 659 -39.83 10.06 -39.22
CA GLU A 659 -38.48 10.21 -39.80
C GLU A 659 -38.37 9.44 -41.13
N GLY A 660 -39.03 8.28 -41.22
CA GLY A 660 -39.16 7.53 -42.48
C GLY A 660 -39.91 8.28 -43.56
N ILE A 661 -41.04 8.92 -43.21
CA ILE A 661 -41.82 9.74 -44.15
C ILE A 661 -40.98 10.93 -44.65
N ILE A 662 -40.24 11.61 -43.77
CA ILE A 662 -39.40 12.77 -44.15
C ILE A 662 -38.27 12.34 -45.10
N ASN A 663 -37.59 11.24 -44.80
CA ASN A 663 -36.54 10.71 -45.68
C ASN A 663 -37.10 10.21 -47.02
N LEU A 664 -38.29 9.60 -47.03
CA LEU A 664 -38.98 9.24 -48.27
C LEU A 664 -39.34 10.47 -49.11
N ILE A 665 -39.78 11.56 -48.49
CA ILE A 665 -40.09 12.83 -49.17
C ILE A 665 -38.82 13.49 -49.75
N SER A 666 -37.71 13.48 -49.00
CA SER A 666 -36.44 14.07 -49.48
C SER A 666 -35.82 13.25 -50.63
N LEU A 667 -35.88 11.92 -50.55
CA LEU A 667 -35.41 11.00 -51.59
C LEU A 667 -36.31 10.98 -52.84
N TYR A 668 -37.63 11.23 -52.67
CA TYR A 668 -38.60 11.25 -53.77
C TYR A 668 -38.15 12.13 -54.95
N SER A 669 -37.57 13.28 -54.64
CA SER A 669 -37.12 14.24 -55.67
C SER A 669 -35.97 13.69 -56.53
N GLY A 670 -35.00 13.00 -55.92
CA GLY A 670 -33.90 12.36 -56.65
C GLY A 670 -34.33 11.10 -57.39
N LEU A 671 -35.17 10.26 -56.76
CA LEU A 671 -35.70 9.03 -57.35
C LEU A 671 -36.55 9.29 -58.59
N VAL A 672 -37.33 10.38 -58.62
CA VAL A 672 -38.13 10.74 -59.80
C VAL A 672 -37.25 11.04 -61.02
N ILE A 673 -36.10 11.70 -60.83
CA ILE A 673 -35.16 12.00 -61.92
C ILE A 673 -34.46 10.73 -62.41
N LEU A 674 -34.01 9.89 -61.48
CA LEU A 674 -33.24 8.68 -61.76
C LEU A 674 -34.10 7.59 -62.42
N THR A 675 -35.32 7.36 -61.92
CA THR A 675 -36.31 6.43 -62.53
C THR A 675 -36.75 6.89 -63.90
N ARG A 676 -36.87 8.20 -64.12
CA ARG A 676 -37.15 8.77 -65.45
C ARG A 676 -36.01 8.50 -66.41
N CYS A 677 -34.76 8.71 -65.98
CA CYS A 677 -33.57 8.42 -66.81
C CYS A 677 -33.46 6.93 -67.16
N LEU A 678 -33.63 6.03 -66.19
CA LEU A 678 -33.63 4.57 -66.38
C LEU A 678 -34.77 4.11 -67.31
N SER A 679 -35.99 4.65 -67.15
CA SER A 679 -37.12 4.32 -68.03
C SER A 679 -36.88 4.75 -69.47
N THR A 680 -36.23 5.89 -69.70
CA THR A 680 -35.81 6.31 -71.05
C THR A 680 -34.70 5.44 -71.64
N ILE A 681 -33.74 4.99 -70.84
CA ILE A 681 -32.66 4.10 -71.29
C ILE A 681 -33.21 2.71 -71.64
N LEU A 682 -34.06 2.14 -70.79
CA LEU A 682 -34.70 0.84 -71.00
C LEU A 682 -35.59 0.83 -72.24
N ILE A 683 -36.35 1.90 -72.49
CA ILE A 683 -37.18 2.00 -73.69
C ILE A 683 -36.32 2.16 -74.96
N LYS A 684 -35.20 2.88 -74.89
CA LYS A 684 -34.22 2.94 -76.00
C LYS A 684 -33.57 1.57 -76.27
N LEU A 685 -33.27 0.79 -75.23
CA LEU A 685 -32.73 -0.57 -75.36
C LEU A 685 -33.78 -1.56 -75.89
N CYS A 686 -35.04 -1.45 -75.46
CA CYS A 686 -36.15 -2.25 -75.99
C CYS A 686 -36.48 -1.90 -77.45
N SER A 687 -36.42 -0.62 -77.85
CA SER A 687 -36.60 -0.24 -79.26
C SER A 687 -35.43 -0.71 -80.14
N TYR A 688 -34.21 -0.72 -79.60
CA TYR A 688 -33.03 -1.27 -80.28
C TYR A 688 -33.14 -2.79 -80.50
N LYS A 689 -33.70 -3.53 -79.53
CA LYS A 689 -33.91 -4.98 -79.63
C LYS A 689 -35.11 -5.35 -80.52
N SER A 690 -36.19 -4.55 -80.50
CA SER A 690 -37.35 -4.72 -81.39
C SER A 690 -36.98 -4.51 -82.85
N ASN A 691 -36.13 -3.53 -83.16
CA ASN A 691 -35.69 -3.26 -84.54
C ASN A 691 -34.74 -4.34 -85.08
N ARG A 692 -34.09 -5.14 -84.22
CA ARG A 692 -33.23 -6.25 -84.66
C ARG A 692 -34.04 -7.52 -84.97
N ILE A 693 -35.19 -7.72 -84.33
CA ILE A 693 -36.07 -8.89 -84.55
C ILE A 693 -36.92 -8.74 -85.82
N THR A 694 -37.21 -7.51 -86.27
CA THR A 694 -37.91 -7.26 -87.54
C THR A 694 -37.04 -7.35 -88.80
N ILE A 695 -35.72 -7.48 -88.69
CA ILE A 695 -34.82 -7.59 -89.86
C ILE A 695 -34.54 -9.06 -90.24
N GLU A 696 -34.82 -10.05 -89.38
CA GLU A 696 -34.60 -11.48 -89.68
C GLU A 696 -35.86 -12.24 -90.17
N ILE A 697 -36.99 -11.56 -90.42
CA ILE A 697 -38.24 -12.22 -90.92
C ILE A 697 -38.67 -11.72 -92.31
N THR A 698 -37.84 -10.92 -92.98
CA THR A 698 -38.03 -10.62 -94.41
C THR A 698 -36.69 -10.64 -95.15
N GLU A 699 -36.15 -11.85 -95.33
CA GLU A 699 -35.47 -12.26 -96.56
C GLU A 699 -35.97 -13.66 -96.94
#